data_AF-A0A451BG25-F1
#
_entry.id   AF-A0A451BG25-F1
#
_cell.length_a   1.000
_cell.length_b   1.000
_cell.length_c   1.000
_cell.angle_alpha   90.00
_cell.angle_beta   90.00
_cell.angle_gamma   90.00
#
_symmetry.space_group_name_H-M   'P 1'
#
loop_
_entity.id
_entity.type
_entity.pdbx_description
1 polymer ?
#
loop_
_entity_poly.entity_id
_entity_poly.type
_entity_poly.pdbx_seq_one_letter_code
_entity_poly.pdbx_strand_id
1 'polypeptide(L)'
;MKKIMKLIKAFLRIAFAVLYRLRLEGLEHHKAAGKRVLIIANHTSLLDGVLLWVYLPGDPAFVIDPHIAKRWWVRWINSFVSLFPVESNNPLAVRTLIAWLKEDRSAVVFPEGRITVTGGLMKIYEGPGLVADRVGATLLPIRIDGAQYTHFSHMKGLARLRWFPPIRMTFLPPYKIDAPKALKGSERHKRIGMMISDLMTKSIFSTSNTERTLYEALIEAKNIHGAGYIIADDIRRDPIRYRGLFLRTHILGHLIANETNPGAHVGLLLPTSTTVAVAFFGMHLYGRIPAMLNFSMGSRGMLSAVATAEIEVIYTSRRFVLEAKLGDVVGKLAEKAKVRYLEDLIQDIGTGAKLRGMIAACFPLSTYRRLNPAVKPNDPAVVLFTSGSEGTPKGVVLSHANLLSNVEQLKSRGDFNARDIILNALPTFHSFGFTVGMLFPLLSGIKAFFYPSPLHYRVIPELAYEIDATMMFGTNTFLTGYAHHAHPYDFRSLRYVFAGAEKLQHGTRETWMNRFGVPIFEGYGATEASPVVSVNTPMENRPGSVGRLMPGIEHRLEPVEGIRDAGRLWVRGPNVMLGYLLADAPGKLRALDTDLGPGWYDTGDIVHIDQDGYLWIRGRAKRFAKIGAEMVSLTAIEEFVYRAWPDFSHAVVTVADEKKGESLILITECVAIDRQTLLTQAKAEGLSEVGIPRKVVITETIPLLGTGKINYAAVSELAEQSQ
;
A
#
# COMPACT_ATOMS: atom_id res chain seq x y z
N MET A 1 1.83 27.90 44.42
CA MET A 1 1.30 26.98 43.36
C MET A 1 2.17 26.92 42.10
N LYS A 2 2.43 28.02 41.36
CA LYS A 2 3.26 28.00 40.13
C LYS A 2 4.68 27.40 40.30
N LYS A 3 5.36 27.65 41.43
CA LYS A 3 6.69 27.05 41.74
C LYS A 3 6.63 25.53 41.89
N ILE A 4 5.63 25.01 42.63
CA ILE A 4 5.41 23.56 42.78
C ILE A 4 5.15 22.91 41.42
N MET A 5 4.37 23.58 40.56
CA MET A 5 4.07 23.06 39.24
C MET A 5 5.30 22.98 38.32
N LYS A 6 6.21 23.96 38.42
CA LYS A 6 7.51 23.90 37.72
C LYS A 6 8.35 22.71 38.21
N LEU A 7 8.35 22.43 39.52
CA LEU A 7 9.03 21.25 40.08
C LEU A 7 8.41 19.94 39.58
N ILE A 8 7.08 19.85 39.53
CA ILE A 8 6.38 18.67 38.97
C ILE A 8 6.74 18.48 37.50
N LYS A 9 6.70 19.53 36.67
CA LYS A 9 7.12 19.45 35.26
C LYS A 9 8.58 18.99 35.15
N ALA A 10 9.49 19.53 35.97
CA ALA A 10 10.90 19.13 35.96
C ALA A 10 11.09 17.66 36.34
N PHE A 11 10.41 17.19 37.39
CA PHE A 11 10.42 15.79 37.80
C PHE A 11 9.88 14.87 36.70
N LEU A 12 8.72 15.21 36.11
CA LEU A 12 8.12 14.42 35.03
C LEU A 12 9.00 14.40 33.78
N ARG A 13 9.74 15.48 33.47
CA ARG A 13 10.72 15.47 32.38
C ARG A 13 11.80 14.41 32.62
N ILE A 14 12.37 14.39 33.82
CA ILE A 14 13.39 13.39 34.19
C ILE A 14 12.78 11.98 34.13
N ALA A 15 11.59 11.78 34.70
CA ALA A 15 10.90 10.49 34.68
C ALA A 15 10.62 9.99 33.25
N PHE A 16 10.10 10.85 32.35
CA PHE A 16 9.86 10.48 30.95
C PHE A 16 11.17 10.25 30.17
N ALA A 17 12.21 11.04 30.42
CA ALA A 17 13.51 10.86 29.78
C ALA A 17 14.17 9.53 30.19
N VAL A 18 14.10 9.16 31.47
CA VAL A 18 14.75 7.94 31.99
C VAL A 18 13.91 6.70 31.73
N LEU A 19 12.64 6.71 32.16
CA LEU A 19 11.79 5.51 32.09
C LEU A 19 11.35 5.24 30.65
N TYR A 20 10.79 6.25 29.98
CA TYR A 20 10.25 6.13 28.63
C TYR A 20 11.26 6.48 27.54
N ARG A 21 12.53 6.73 27.88
CA ARG A 21 13.60 7.08 26.90
C ARG A 21 13.12 8.12 25.89
N LEU A 22 12.37 9.12 26.39
CA LEU A 22 11.63 10.05 25.54
C LEU A 22 12.58 10.82 24.62
N ARG A 23 12.28 10.84 23.32
CA ARG A 23 12.98 11.65 22.33
C ARG A 23 12.08 12.77 21.82
N LEU A 24 12.62 13.99 21.76
CA LEU A 24 11.97 15.16 21.18
C LEU A 24 12.67 15.51 19.87
N GLU A 25 11.90 15.71 18.82
CA GLU A 25 12.39 16.11 17.49
C GLU A 25 11.58 17.31 17.00
N GLY A 26 12.23 18.27 16.33
CA GLY A 26 11.54 19.39 15.67
C GLY A 26 11.07 20.54 16.58
N LEU A 27 11.57 20.66 17.81
CA LEU A 27 11.08 21.66 18.79
C LEU A 27 11.20 23.11 18.28
N GLU A 28 12.14 23.38 17.37
CA GLU A 28 12.28 24.63 16.64
C GLU A 28 11.02 25.05 15.88
N HIS A 29 10.21 24.10 15.40
CA HIS A 29 8.95 24.37 14.71
C HIS A 29 7.91 25.00 15.63
N HIS A 30 7.96 24.73 16.94
CA HIS A 30 7.12 25.44 17.89
C HIS A 30 7.42 26.94 17.90
N LYS A 31 8.70 27.33 17.82
CA LYS A 31 9.09 28.75 17.74
C LYS A 31 8.65 29.36 16.41
N ALA A 32 8.79 28.61 15.31
CA ALA A 32 8.38 29.04 13.98
C ALA A 32 6.86 29.21 13.82
N ALA A 33 6.05 28.51 14.61
CA ALA A 33 4.58 28.57 14.53
C ALA A 33 4.01 29.95 14.96
N GLY A 34 4.77 30.72 15.74
CA GLY A 34 4.36 32.04 16.23
C GLY A 34 3.58 31.97 17.55
N LYS A 35 2.76 32.99 17.84
CA LYS A 35 2.01 33.12 19.10
C LYS A 35 0.60 32.54 19.03
N ARG A 36 -0.12 32.81 17.92
CA ARG A 36 -1.45 32.29 17.63
C ARG A 36 -1.37 30.90 16.98
N VAL A 37 -1.32 29.87 17.82
CA VAL A 37 -1.05 28.49 17.37
C VAL A 37 -2.12 27.54 17.86
N LEU A 38 -2.69 26.75 16.94
CA LEU A 38 -3.51 25.60 17.27
C LEU A 38 -2.67 24.33 17.08
N ILE A 39 -2.28 23.73 18.19
CA ILE A 39 -1.48 22.51 18.23
C ILE A 39 -2.43 21.34 18.01
N ILE A 40 -2.17 20.55 16.98
CA ILE A 40 -2.94 19.33 16.67
C ILE A 40 -2.07 18.11 16.91
N ALA A 41 -2.58 17.13 17.65
CA ALA A 41 -1.85 15.91 17.95
C ALA A 41 -2.73 14.67 17.76
N ASN A 42 -2.10 13.54 17.44
CA ASN A 42 -2.75 12.24 17.51
C ASN A 42 -3.02 11.85 18.96
N HIS A 43 -4.03 10.99 19.18
CA HIS A 43 -4.38 10.56 20.53
C HIS A 43 -4.34 9.04 20.68
N THR A 44 -3.22 8.54 21.21
CA THR A 44 -2.88 7.12 21.38
C THR A 44 -3.03 6.61 22.82
N SER A 45 -2.94 7.48 23.82
CA SER A 45 -2.99 7.09 25.23
C SER A 45 -3.43 8.23 26.15
N LEU A 46 -3.77 7.89 27.40
CA LEU A 46 -4.02 8.89 28.45
C LEU A 46 -2.76 9.70 28.81
N LEU A 47 -1.56 9.24 28.46
CA LEU A 47 -0.32 9.98 28.71
C LEU A 47 -0.14 11.17 27.78
N ASP A 48 -0.79 11.19 26.62
CA ASP A 48 -0.52 12.16 25.56
C ASP A 48 -0.75 13.60 26.03
N GLY A 49 -1.85 13.85 26.77
CA GLY A 49 -2.12 15.15 27.36
C GLY A 49 -1.05 15.57 28.38
N VAL A 50 -0.54 14.62 29.17
CA VAL A 50 0.53 14.87 30.16
C VAL A 50 1.85 15.16 29.44
N LEU A 51 2.19 14.39 28.41
CA LEU A 51 3.38 14.57 27.59
C LEU A 51 3.39 15.97 26.96
N LEU A 52 2.29 16.37 26.32
CA LEU A 52 2.14 17.70 25.75
C LEU A 52 2.24 18.80 26.81
N TRP A 53 1.58 18.65 27.96
CA TRP A 53 1.64 19.65 29.03
C TRP A 53 3.07 19.85 29.61
N VAL A 54 3.84 18.76 29.69
CA VAL A 54 5.22 18.79 30.21
C VAL A 54 6.20 19.40 29.22
N TYR A 55 6.06 19.11 27.93
CA TYR A 55 7.05 19.43 26.90
C TYR A 55 6.70 20.62 26.01
N LEU A 56 5.44 21.03 25.94
CA LEU A 56 5.07 22.26 25.24
C LEU A 56 5.56 23.50 26.01
N PRO A 57 6.26 24.44 25.33
CA PRO A 57 6.54 25.74 25.89
C PRO A 57 5.26 26.55 26.18
N GLY A 58 5.32 27.38 27.23
CA GLY A 58 4.17 28.20 27.65
C GLY A 58 3.10 27.42 28.43
N ASP A 59 1.90 27.99 28.49
CA ASP A 59 0.74 27.43 29.16
C ASP A 59 -0.42 27.30 28.13
N PRO A 60 -0.31 26.36 27.15
CA PRO A 60 -1.36 26.16 26.18
C PRO A 60 -2.62 25.63 26.88
N ALA A 61 -3.78 26.03 26.37
CA ALA A 61 -5.02 25.44 26.83
C ALA A 61 -5.31 24.11 26.15
N PHE A 62 -5.96 23.17 26.84
CA PHE A 62 -6.28 21.85 26.31
C PHE A 62 -7.78 21.74 26.06
N VAL A 63 -8.14 21.48 24.80
CA VAL A 63 -9.50 21.15 24.42
C VAL A 63 -9.75 19.68 24.74
N ILE A 64 -10.73 19.43 25.61
CA ILE A 64 -11.05 18.09 26.11
C ILE A 64 -12.52 17.75 25.92
N ASP A 65 -12.82 16.46 25.85
CA ASP A 65 -14.19 15.97 25.89
C ASP A 65 -14.86 16.31 27.24
N PRO A 66 -16.12 16.77 27.25
CA PRO A 66 -16.83 17.14 28.49
C PRO A 66 -17.00 15.98 29.49
N HIS A 67 -17.11 14.73 29.04
CA HIS A 67 -17.18 13.57 29.93
C HIS A 67 -15.85 13.34 30.64
N ILE A 68 -14.72 13.59 29.95
CA ILE A 68 -13.39 13.57 30.57
C ILE A 68 -13.28 14.70 31.60
N ALA A 69 -13.77 15.90 31.28
CA ALA A 69 -13.75 17.06 32.19
C ALA A 69 -14.45 16.80 33.53
N LYS A 70 -15.46 15.93 33.57
CA LYS A 70 -16.21 15.56 34.77
C LYS A 70 -15.45 14.62 35.72
N ARG A 71 -14.35 13.97 35.28
CA ARG A 71 -13.61 13.02 36.12
C ARG A 71 -12.92 13.72 37.28
N TRP A 72 -12.93 13.08 38.46
CA TRP A 72 -12.43 13.68 39.70
C TRP A 72 -10.97 14.18 39.61
N TRP A 73 -10.10 13.40 38.95
CA TRP A 73 -8.69 13.75 38.79
C TRP A 73 -8.47 14.91 37.80
N VAL A 74 -9.37 15.10 36.84
CA VAL A 74 -9.32 16.24 35.89
C VAL A 74 -9.68 17.54 36.59
N ARG A 75 -10.60 17.50 37.57
CA ARG A 75 -10.94 18.68 38.39
C ARG A 75 -9.74 19.20 39.17
N TRP A 76 -8.86 18.30 39.63
CA TRP A 76 -7.59 18.67 40.26
C TRP A 76 -6.64 19.34 39.25
N ILE A 77 -6.53 18.80 38.03
CA ILE A 77 -5.70 19.34 36.94
C ILE A 77 -6.16 20.73 36.47
N ASN A 78 -7.48 20.98 36.44
CA ASN A 78 -8.06 22.25 36.00
C ASN A 78 -7.58 23.47 36.82
N SER A 79 -7.08 23.25 38.04
CA SER A 79 -6.55 24.33 38.88
C SER A 79 -5.21 24.91 38.38
N PHE A 80 -4.54 24.24 37.44
CA PHE A 80 -3.23 24.66 36.91
C PHE A 80 -3.01 24.39 35.41
N VAL A 81 -3.96 23.77 34.72
CA VAL A 81 -4.01 23.68 33.26
C VAL A 81 -5.31 24.31 32.80
N SER A 82 -5.25 25.19 31.80
CA SER A 82 -6.46 25.74 31.19
C SER A 82 -7.15 24.63 30.38
N LEU A 83 -8.23 24.07 30.91
CA LEU A 83 -9.01 23.03 30.22
C LEU A 83 -10.28 23.65 29.61
N PHE A 84 -10.50 23.41 28.32
CA PHE A 84 -11.70 23.81 27.61
C PHE A 84 -12.54 22.57 27.27
N PRO A 85 -13.60 22.28 28.03
CA PRO A 85 -14.55 21.25 27.63
C PRO A 85 -15.30 21.73 26.39
N VAL A 86 -15.07 21.07 25.24
CA VAL A 86 -15.72 21.42 23.97
C VAL A 86 -16.53 20.23 23.50
N GLU A 87 -17.85 20.41 23.41
CA GLU A 87 -18.69 19.53 22.61
C GLU A 87 -18.57 19.93 21.15
N SER A 88 -18.22 18.99 20.29
CA SER A 88 -18.10 19.22 18.84
C SER A 88 -19.37 19.79 18.20
N ASN A 89 -20.52 19.63 18.86
CA ASN A 89 -21.84 20.08 18.41
C ASN A 89 -22.30 21.38 19.09
N ASN A 90 -21.53 21.97 20.00
CA ASN A 90 -21.94 23.16 20.77
C ASN A 90 -21.26 24.44 20.23
N PRO A 91 -22.01 25.36 19.59
CA PRO A 91 -21.46 26.59 19.03
C PRO A 91 -20.80 27.53 20.05
N LEU A 92 -21.20 27.48 21.33
CA LEU A 92 -20.64 28.33 22.38
C LEU A 92 -19.19 27.95 22.72
N ALA A 93 -18.89 26.66 22.76
CA ALA A 93 -17.55 26.17 23.09
C ALA A 93 -16.52 26.52 21.99
N VAL A 94 -16.95 26.48 20.73
CA VAL A 94 -16.18 26.94 19.57
C VAL A 94 -15.90 28.45 19.66
N ARG A 95 -16.87 29.27 20.10
CA ARG A 95 -16.67 30.72 20.30
C ARG A 95 -15.64 31.02 21.38
N THR A 96 -15.62 30.27 22.47
CA THR A 96 -14.62 30.43 23.54
C THR A 96 -13.21 30.13 23.05
N LEU A 97 -13.03 29.05 22.28
CA LEU A 97 -11.74 28.72 21.69
C LEU A 97 -11.28 29.79 20.67
N ILE A 98 -12.20 30.31 19.86
CA ILE A 98 -11.93 31.44 18.95
C ILE A 98 -11.45 32.68 19.73
N ALA A 99 -12.15 33.04 20.81
CA ALA A 99 -11.75 34.19 21.64
C ALA A 99 -10.37 33.99 22.27
N TRP A 100 -10.08 32.79 22.79
CA TRP A 100 -8.78 32.43 23.34
C TRP A 100 -7.64 32.61 22.34
N LEU A 101 -7.80 32.10 21.12
CA LEU A 101 -6.78 32.20 20.07
C LEU A 101 -6.62 33.63 19.54
N LYS A 102 -7.67 34.46 19.54
CA LYS A 102 -7.58 35.87 19.15
C LYS A 102 -6.68 36.70 20.07
N GLU A 103 -6.47 36.27 21.31
CA GLU A 103 -5.52 36.87 22.24
C GLU A 103 -4.06 36.40 22.03
N ASP A 104 -3.76 35.84 20.85
CA ASP A 104 -2.43 35.32 20.47
C ASP A 104 -1.89 34.28 21.46
N ARG A 105 -2.80 33.42 21.93
CA ARG A 105 -2.50 32.27 22.79
C ARG A 105 -2.50 30.97 21.99
N SER A 106 -1.90 29.94 22.58
CA SER A 106 -1.88 28.59 22.03
C SER A 106 -2.95 27.69 22.66
N ALA A 107 -3.44 26.73 21.88
CA ALA A 107 -4.35 25.69 22.34
C ALA A 107 -3.98 24.34 21.72
N VAL A 108 -4.20 23.25 22.46
CA VAL A 108 -4.00 21.86 22.05
C VAL A 108 -5.35 21.23 21.77
N VAL A 109 -5.46 20.57 20.63
CA VAL A 109 -6.63 19.78 20.24
C VAL A 109 -6.18 18.42 19.74
N PHE A 110 -6.93 17.38 20.09
CA PHE A 110 -6.85 16.07 19.48
C PHE A 110 -7.95 15.96 18.42
N PRO A 111 -7.65 16.08 17.11
CA PRO A 111 -8.68 16.14 16.07
C PRO A 111 -9.54 14.87 15.96
N GLU A 112 -9.08 13.75 16.50
CA GLU A 112 -9.82 12.49 16.59
C GLU A 112 -10.98 12.54 17.61
N GLY A 113 -10.95 13.49 18.55
CA GLY A 113 -11.97 13.65 19.60
C GLY A 113 -12.00 12.54 20.66
N ARG A 114 -11.21 11.48 20.48
CA ARG A 114 -11.09 10.33 21.39
C ARG A 114 -9.70 9.72 21.31
N ILE A 115 -9.35 8.89 22.29
CA ILE A 115 -8.19 8.01 22.21
C ILE A 115 -8.49 6.92 21.18
N THR A 116 -7.51 6.63 20.32
CA THR A 116 -7.59 5.55 19.33
C THR A 116 -7.84 4.20 20.00
N VAL A 117 -8.67 3.39 19.35
CA VAL A 117 -8.96 2.00 19.74
C VAL A 117 -8.48 1.00 18.68
N THR A 118 -7.80 1.48 17.64
CA THR A 118 -7.27 0.66 16.54
C THR A 118 -5.76 0.80 16.41
N GLY A 119 -5.19 1.89 16.93
CA GLY A 119 -3.76 2.23 16.79
C GLY A 119 -3.46 3.01 15.51
N GLY A 120 -4.38 2.99 14.54
CA GLY A 120 -4.37 3.84 13.35
C GLY A 120 -5.13 5.14 13.55
N LEU A 121 -5.16 5.95 12.48
CA LEU A 121 -5.94 7.19 12.44
C LEU A 121 -7.44 6.88 12.45
N MET A 122 -8.18 7.51 13.35
CA MET A 122 -9.65 7.41 13.38
C MET A 122 -10.32 8.63 12.71
N LYS A 123 -11.65 8.72 12.80
CA LYS A 123 -12.43 9.86 12.30
C LYS A 123 -11.83 11.19 12.79
N ILE A 124 -11.53 12.08 11.84
CA ILE A 124 -11.03 13.43 12.10
C ILE A 124 -12.18 14.43 12.01
N TYR A 125 -12.34 15.24 13.05
CA TYR A 125 -13.33 16.31 13.07
C TYR A 125 -12.78 17.57 12.40
N GLU A 126 -13.63 18.24 11.62
CA GLU A 126 -13.28 19.47 10.90
C GLU A 126 -13.22 20.73 11.80
N GLY A 127 -13.92 20.70 12.94
CA GLY A 127 -14.05 21.84 13.86
C GLY A 127 -12.75 22.55 14.23
N PRO A 128 -11.65 21.83 14.58
CA PRO A 128 -10.37 22.46 14.87
C PRO A 128 -9.82 23.24 13.67
N GLY A 129 -9.99 22.70 12.46
CA GLY A 129 -9.60 23.38 11.23
C GLY A 129 -10.43 24.64 10.98
N LEU A 130 -11.76 24.58 11.17
CA LEU A 130 -12.65 25.73 11.03
C LEU A 130 -12.26 26.87 11.98
N VAL A 131 -11.90 26.53 13.22
CA VAL A 131 -11.45 27.49 14.22
C VAL A 131 -10.15 28.16 13.78
N ALA A 132 -9.16 27.36 13.37
CA ALA A 132 -7.87 27.88 12.93
C ALA A 132 -7.99 28.78 11.71
N ASP A 133 -8.78 28.38 10.72
CA ASP A 133 -9.07 29.16 9.51
C ASP A 133 -9.73 30.51 9.84
N ARG A 134 -10.75 30.50 10.71
CA ARG A 134 -11.50 31.71 11.08
C ARG A 134 -10.66 32.75 11.82
N VAL A 135 -9.70 32.34 12.62
CA VAL A 135 -8.82 33.26 13.38
C VAL A 135 -7.45 33.44 12.74
N GLY A 136 -7.18 32.79 11.61
CA GLY A 136 -5.86 32.76 10.98
C GLY A 136 -4.76 32.17 11.86
N ALA A 137 -5.09 31.18 12.70
CA ALA A 137 -4.11 30.50 13.53
C ALA A 137 -3.23 29.56 12.69
N THR A 138 -1.95 29.50 13.04
CA THR A 138 -1.06 28.48 12.49
C THR A 138 -1.36 27.14 13.16
N LEU A 139 -1.49 26.07 12.38
CA LEU A 139 -1.53 24.70 12.90
C LEU A 139 -0.11 24.21 13.19
N LEU A 140 0.11 23.62 14.36
CA LEU A 140 1.36 22.94 14.70
C LEU A 140 1.07 21.44 14.92
N PRO A 141 1.37 20.57 13.93
CA PRO A 141 1.18 19.14 14.10
C PRO A 141 2.24 18.54 15.00
N ILE A 142 1.84 17.67 15.91
CA ILE A 142 2.72 16.90 16.78
C ILE A 142 2.33 15.43 16.70
N ARG A 143 3.31 14.57 16.35
CA ARG A 143 3.14 13.12 16.41
C ARG A 143 3.73 12.58 17.71
N ILE A 144 2.93 11.81 18.43
CA ILE A 144 3.34 11.03 19.59
C ILE A 144 3.36 9.55 19.18
N ASP A 145 4.52 8.91 19.28
CA ASP A 145 4.72 7.50 18.98
C ASP A 145 5.29 6.75 20.20
N GLY A 146 4.92 5.48 20.34
CA GLY A 146 5.30 4.60 21.46
C GLY A 146 4.31 4.58 22.62
N ALA A 147 3.53 5.65 22.81
CA ALA A 147 2.55 5.77 23.88
C ALA A 147 1.38 4.76 23.75
N GLN A 148 1.07 4.33 22.52
CA GLN A 148 0.12 3.25 22.21
C GLN A 148 0.51 1.88 22.79
N TYR A 149 1.78 1.67 23.15
CA TYR A 149 2.25 0.42 23.74
C TYR A 149 2.23 0.43 25.28
N THR A 150 1.72 1.50 25.89
CA THR A 150 1.62 1.61 27.35
C THR A 150 0.31 1.02 27.87
N HIS A 151 0.26 0.69 29.16
CA HIS A 151 -0.97 0.31 29.86
C HIS A 151 -1.99 1.47 29.98
N PHE A 152 -1.61 2.68 29.58
CA PHE A 152 -2.48 3.86 29.54
C PHE A 152 -3.19 4.04 28.18
N SER A 153 -2.97 3.13 27.23
CA SER A 153 -3.67 3.08 25.95
C SER A 153 -4.90 2.16 26.01
N HIS A 154 -5.77 2.24 25.00
CA HIS A 154 -6.87 1.29 24.81
C HIS A 154 -6.51 0.10 23.90
N MET A 155 -5.21 -0.17 23.72
CA MET A 155 -4.71 -1.18 22.77
C MET A 155 -4.63 -2.60 23.35
N LYS A 156 -5.28 -2.88 24.50
CA LYS A 156 -5.25 -4.22 25.11
C LYS A 156 -5.85 -5.26 24.16
N GLY A 157 -5.06 -6.30 23.85
CA GLY A 157 -5.43 -7.35 22.90
C GLY A 157 -5.37 -6.94 21.42
N LEU A 158 -4.85 -5.75 21.11
CA LEU A 158 -4.54 -5.26 19.75
C LEU A 158 -3.03 -5.04 19.58
N ALA A 159 -2.36 -4.62 20.64
CA ALA A 159 -0.91 -4.46 20.69
C ALA A 159 -0.35 -5.09 21.97
N ARG A 160 0.96 -5.40 21.94
CA ARG A 160 1.69 -5.88 23.11
C ARG A 160 1.99 -4.69 24.05
N LEU A 161 1.24 -4.62 25.15
CA LEU A 161 1.44 -3.60 26.17
C LEU A 161 2.70 -3.89 27.01
N ARG A 162 3.38 -2.84 27.43
CA ARG A 162 4.62 -2.89 28.20
C ARG A 162 4.71 -1.71 29.14
N TRP A 163 5.41 -1.91 30.25
CA TRP A 163 5.83 -0.82 31.11
C TRP A 163 7.00 -0.11 30.45
N PHE A 164 6.89 1.22 30.35
CA PHE A 164 7.95 2.10 29.87
C PHE A 164 8.50 1.80 28.44
N PRO A 165 7.64 1.69 27.40
CA PRO A 165 8.11 1.69 26.02
C PRO A 165 8.85 3.00 25.69
N PRO A 166 9.79 2.99 24.73
CA PRO A 166 10.36 4.23 24.22
C PRO A 166 9.23 5.10 23.64
N ILE A 167 9.21 6.39 23.94
CA ILE A 167 8.26 7.36 23.37
C ILE A 167 9.02 8.39 22.53
N ARG A 168 8.47 8.75 21.38
CA ARG A 168 8.96 9.84 20.54
C ARG A 168 7.88 10.90 20.38
N MET A 169 8.23 12.17 20.55
CA MET A 169 7.39 13.30 20.21
C MET A 169 8.07 14.10 19.10
N THR A 170 7.45 14.13 17.93
CA THR A 170 7.96 14.84 16.76
C THR A 170 7.06 16.02 16.47
N PHE A 171 7.62 17.21 16.58
CA PHE A 171 7.01 18.47 16.19
C PHE A 171 7.25 18.67 14.70
N LEU A 172 6.18 18.82 13.93
CA LEU A 172 6.26 18.95 12.48
C LEU A 172 6.25 20.42 12.05
N PRO A 173 6.67 20.74 10.82
CA PRO A 173 6.62 22.10 10.30
C PRO A 173 5.23 22.74 10.46
N PRO A 174 5.16 24.02 10.86
CA PRO A 174 3.88 24.70 11.02
C PRO A 174 3.13 24.78 9.69
N TYR A 175 1.81 24.65 9.74
CA TYR A 175 0.93 24.60 8.58
C TYR A 175 -0.13 25.70 8.68
N LYS A 176 -0.38 26.42 7.59
CA LYS A 176 -1.51 27.36 7.50
C LYS A 176 -2.57 26.77 6.59
N ILE A 177 -3.82 26.83 7.05
CA ILE A 177 -4.96 26.47 6.22
C ILE A 177 -5.10 27.52 5.13
N ASP A 178 -4.98 27.08 3.88
CA ASP A 178 -5.17 27.90 2.68
C ASP A 178 -6.27 27.29 1.81
N ALA A 179 -7.50 27.35 2.32
CA ALA A 179 -8.66 26.89 1.56
C ALA A 179 -9.12 28.00 0.58
N PRO A 180 -9.48 27.65 -0.67
CA PRO A 180 -9.86 28.64 -1.68
C PRO A 180 -10.96 29.59 -1.19
N LYS A 181 -10.71 30.90 -1.30
CA LYS A 181 -11.65 31.95 -0.85
C LYS A 181 -12.99 31.93 -1.59
N ALA A 182 -13.02 31.31 -2.78
CA ALA A 182 -14.25 31.14 -3.57
C ALA A 182 -15.25 30.17 -2.91
N LEU A 183 -14.77 29.19 -2.14
CA LEU A 183 -15.62 28.22 -1.45
C LEU A 183 -16.32 28.88 -0.25
N LYS A 184 -17.62 28.62 -0.09
CA LYS A 184 -18.44 29.14 1.02
C LYS A 184 -19.20 28.02 1.72
N GLY A 185 -19.63 28.29 2.95
CA GLY A 185 -20.49 27.39 3.72
C GLY A 185 -19.95 25.96 3.84
N SER A 186 -20.81 24.99 3.52
CA SER A 186 -20.54 23.55 3.67
C SER A 186 -19.36 23.06 2.83
N GLU A 187 -19.21 23.54 1.58
CA GLU A 187 -18.11 23.12 0.70
C GLU A 187 -16.75 23.53 1.26
N ARG A 188 -16.67 24.73 1.82
CA ARG A 188 -15.47 25.22 2.48
C ARG A 188 -15.14 24.39 3.73
N HIS A 189 -16.16 24.02 4.52
CA HIS A 189 -15.97 23.19 5.71
C HIS A 189 -15.43 21.81 5.34
N LYS A 190 -16.04 21.15 4.35
CA LYS A 190 -15.57 19.87 3.81
C LYS A 190 -14.12 19.96 3.35
N ARG A 191 -13.76 21.02 2.61
CA ARG A 191 -12.38 21.24 2.14
C ARG A 191 -11.39 21.38 3.28
N ILE A 192 -11.72 22.17 4.31
CA ILE A 192 -10.88 22.27 5.51
C ILE A 192 -10.75 20.91 6.20
N GLY A 193 -11.85 20.17 6.37
CA GLY A 193 -11.84 18.84 6.98
C GLY A 193 -10.87 17.89 6.28
N MET A 194 -10.88 17.86 4.94
CA MET A 194 -9.94 17.10 4.14
C MET A 194 -8.49 17.57 4.34
N MET A 195 -8.23 18.87 4.41
CA MET A 195 -6.87 19.40 4.67
C MET A 195 -6.33 18.99 6.04
N ILE A 196 -7.18 18.95 7.08
CA ILE A 196 -6.80 18.42 8.41
C ILE A 196 -6.53 16.92 8.34
N SER A 197 -7.38 16.15 7.66
CA SER A 197 -7.17 14.71 7.45
C SER A 197 -5.84 14.42 6.72
N ASP A 198 -5.56 15.17 5.66
CA ASP A 198 -4.31 15.10 4.91
C ASP A 198 -3.11 15.45 5.77
N LEU A 199 -3.22 16.48 6.61
CA LEU A 199 -2.18 16.90 7.52
C LEU A 199 -1.89 15.82 8.58
N MET A 200 -2.92 15.18 9.13
CA MET A 200 -2.76 14.08 10.09
C MET A 200 -2.16 12.83 9.44
N THR A 201 -2.62 12.47 8.25
CA THR A 201 -2.07 11.36 7.45
C THR A 201 -0.60 11.59 7.11
N LYS A 202 -0.27 12.79 6.60
CA LYS A 202 1.11 13.20 6.30
C LYS A 202 1.98 13.22 7.56
N SER A 203 1.44 13.62 8.70
CA SER A 203 2.15 13.61 9.98
C SER A 203 2.53 12.19 10.42
N ILE A 204 1.65 11.21 10.20
CA ILE A 204 1.98 9.80 10.44
C ILE A 204 3.09 9.34 9.49
N PHE A 205 2.89 9.51 8.19
CA PHE A 205 3.85 9.01 7.20
C PHE A 205 5.24 9.65 7.32
N SER A 206 5.34 10.98 7.42
CA SER A 206 6.61 11.70 7.47
C SER A 206 7.44 11.45 8.74
N THR A 207 6.85 10.84 9.76
CA THR A 207 7.53 10.48 11.01
C THR A 207 7.79 8.97 11.13
N SER A 208 7.27 8.17 10.20
CA SER A 208 7.56 6.74 10.11
C SER A 208 9.02 6.49 9.70
N ASN A 209 9.59 5.40 10.21
CA ASN A 209 10.96 5.03 9.89
C ASN A 209 11.06 4.24 8.58
N THR A 210 11.32 4.95 7.47
CA THR A 210 11.58 4.38 6.14
C THR A 210 13.07 4.20 5.84
N GLU A 211 13.94 4.90 6.58
CA GLU A 211 15.41 4.92 6.41
C GLU A 211 16.09 3.73 7.10
N ARG A 212 15.67 2.52 6.72
CA ARG A 212 16.22 1.25 7.22
C ARG A 212 16.09 0.14 6.18
N THR A 213 16.67 -1.01 6.44
CA THR A 213 16.49 -2.18 5.56
C THR A 213 15.21 -2.94 5.89
N LEU A 214 14.72 -3.75 4.96
CA LEU A 214 13.56 -4.63 5.18
C LEU A 214 13.79 -5.62 6.32
N TYR A 215 15.03 -6.11 6.50
CA TYR A 215 15.35 -7.04 7.58
C TYR A 215 15.35 -6.32 8.94
N GLU A 216 15.82 -5.08 9.02
CA GLU A 216 15.69 -4.26 10.23
C GLU A 216 14.22 -3.96 10.57
N ALA A 217 13.40 -3.67 9.57
CA ALA A 217 11.95 -3.50 9.75
C ALA A 217 11.28 -4.77 10.30
N LEU A 218 11.68 -5.96 9.80
CA LEU A 218 11.19 -7.24 10.32
C LEU A 218 11.59 -7.48 11.79
N ILE A 219 12.81 -7.07 12.17
CA ILE A 219 13.28 -7.12 13.57
C ILE A 219 12.44 -6.18 14.44
N GLU A 220 12.14 -4.97 13.96
CA GLU A 220 11.28 -4.03 14.68
C GLU A 220 9.87 -4.59 14.88
N ALA A 221 9.28 -5.18 13.84
CA ALA A 221 7.98 -5.84 13.93
C ALA A 221 8.00 -6.96 15.00
N LYS A 222 9.04 -7.81 15.01
CA LYS A 222 9.24 -8.81 16.10
C LYS A 222 9.32 -8.15 17.48
N ASN A 223 10.02 -7.03 17.62
CA ASN A 223 10.20 -6.36 18.91
C ASN A 223 8.92 -5.67 19.41
N ILE A 224 8.07 -5.20 18.49
CA ILE A 224 6.75 -4.63 18.79
C ILE A 224 5.77 -5.74 19.19
N HIS A 225 5.59 -6.75 18.34
CA HIS A 225 4.54 -7.77 18.51
C HIS A 225 4.96 -8.94 19.40
N GLY A 226 6.27 -9.17 19.54
CA GLY A 226 6.86 -10.24 20.33
C GLY A 226 7.24 -11.46 19.48
N ALA A 227 8.35 -12.11 19.85
CA ALA A 227 8.89 -13.26 19.12
C ALA A 227 7.95 -14.48 19.09
N GLY A 228 7.01 -14.56 20.02
CA GLY A 228 6.01 -15.62 20.08
C GLY A 228 4.77 -15.38 19.21
N TYR A 229 4.59 -14.21 18.62
CA TYR A 229 3.42 -13.89 17.80
C TYR A 229 3.43 -14.69 16.48
N ILE A 230 2.28 -15.27 16.11
CA ILE A 230 2.08 -16.00 14.84
C ILE A 230 1.91 -14.97 13.74
N ILE A 231 2.80 -14.98 12.75
CA ILE A 231 2.85 -13.95 11.72
C ILE A 231 2.49 -14.46 10.33
N ALA A 232 2.76 -15.72 10.03
CA ALA A 232 2.52 -16.30 8.73
C ALA A 232 1.98 -17.73 8.85
N ASP A 233 1.14 -18.13 7.91
CA ASP A 233 0.59 -19.48 7.76
C ASP A 233 0.35 -19.76 6.27
N ASP A 234 0.16 -21.02 5.91
CA ASP A 234 -0.19 -21.41 4.54
C ASP A 234 -1.01 -22.72 4.52
N ILE A 235 -1.23 -23.28 3.34
CA ILE A 235 -2.00 -24.51 3.13
C ILE A 235 -1.48 -25.73 3.92
N ARG A 236 -0.23 -25.72 4.41
CA ARG A 236 0.32 -26.80 5.23
C ARG A 236 -0.17 -26.75 6.68
N ARG A 237 -0.83 -25.65 7.09
CA ARG A 237 -1.32 -25.43 8.45
C ARG A 237 -0.24 -25.58 9.53
N ASP A 238 0.99 -25.15 9.21
CA ASP A 238 2.13 -25.05 10.14
C ASP A 238 2.46 -23.57 10.40
N PRO A 239 1.69 -22.89 11.27
CA PRO A 239 1.82 -21.45 11.48
C PRO A 239 3.19 -21.06 12.02
N ILE A 240 3.83 -20.11 11.36
CA ILE A 240 5.14 -19.58 11.70
C ILE A 240 4.99 -18.40 12.66
N ARG A 241 5.62 -18.52 13.83
CA ARG A 241 5.85 -17.40 14.75
C ARG A 241 7.07 -16.60 14.32
N TYR A 242 7.17 -15.32 14.70
CA TYR A 242 8.38 -14.53 14.38
C TYR A 242 9.68 -15.25 14.76
N ARG A 243 9.80 -15.85 15.95
CA ARG A 243 10.99 -16.64 16.32
C ARG A 243 11.34 -17.76 15.33
N GLY A 244 10.31 -18.43 14.81
CA GLY A 244 10.46 -19.48 13.80
C GLY A 244 10.89 -18.91 12.45
N LEU A 245 10.34 -17.76 12.05
CA LEU A 245 10.74 -17.04 10.85
C LEU A 245 12.22 -16.64 10.90
N PHE A 246 12.69 -16.05 12.01
CA PHE A 246 14.10 -15.68 12.19
C PHE A 246 15.04 -16.89 12.18
N LEU A 247 14.64 -18.01 12.78
CA LEU A 247 15.42 -19.25 12.74
C LEU A 247 15.52 -19.81 11.30
N ARG A 248 14.37 -19.94 10.62
CA ARG A 248 14.29 -20.49 9.26
C ARG A 248 15.03 -19.61 8.25
N THR A 249 14.91 -18.28 8.35
CA THR A 249 15.65 -17.33 7.49
C THR A 249 17.15 -17.42 7.68
N HIS A 250 17.64 -17.61 8.92
CA HIS A 250 19.07 -17.79 9.16
C HIS A 250 19.60 -19.08 8.54
N ILE A 251 18.89 -20.20 8.74
CA ILE A 251 19.32 -21.50 8.21
C ILE A 251 19.30 -21.50 6.68
N LEU A 252 18.16 -21.14 6.07
CA LEU A 252 18.05 -21.16 4.61
C LEU A 252 18.94 -20.10 3.96
N GLY A 253 19.02 -18.90 4.55
CA GLY A 253 19.92 -17.85 4.08
C GLY A 253 21.39 -18.28 4.10
N HIS A 254 21.82 -19.02 5.12
CA HIS A 254 23.19 -19.53 5.20
C HIS A 254 23.51 -20.50 4.07
N LEU A 255 22.58 -21.42 3.79
CA LEU A 255 22.74 -22.40 2.71
C LEU A 255 22.81 -21.73 1.34
N ILE A 256 21.93 -20.76 1.09
CA ILE A 256 21.97 -19.94 -0.13
C ILE A 256 23.28 -19.17 -0.23
N ALA A 257 23.77 -18.63 0.89
CA ALA A 257 25.00 -17.86 0.94
C ALA A 257 26.26 -18.69 0.66
N ASN A 258 26.23 -20.02 0.84
CA ASN A 258 27.34 -20.90 0.51
C ASN A 258 27.49 -21.13 -1.01
N GLU A 259 26.44 -20.88 -1.79
CA GLU A 259 26.44 -21.10 -3.24
C GLU A 259 26.31 -19.81 -4.08
N THR A 260 26.27 -18.63 -3.44
CA THR A 260 26.06 -17.33 -4.11
C THR A 260 26.98 -16.27 -3.52
N ASN A 261 27.04 -15.08 -4.10
CA ASN A 261 27.86 -13.96 -3.61
C ASN A 261 27.00 -12.83 -3.00
N PRO A 262 27.49 -12.06 -2.01
CA PRO A 262 26.85 -10.82 -1.58
C PRO A 262 26.69 -9.85 -2.77
N GLY A 263 25.55 -9.15 -2.84
CA GLY A 263 25.21 -8.23 -3.92
C GLY A 263 24.70 -8.89 -5.21
N ALA A 264 24.77 -10.22 -5.33
CA ALA A 264 24.27 -10.91 -6.52
C ALA A 264 22.74 -10.92 -6.59
N HIS A 265 22.19 -10.85 -7.81
CA HIS A 265 20.80 -11.17 -8.08
C HIS A 265 20.60 -12.69 -8.01
N VAL A 266 19.71 -13.14 -7.13
CA VAL A 266 19.43 -14.57 -6.92
C VAL A 266 17.98 -14.86 -7.28
N GLY A 267 17.76 -15.78 -8.21
CA GLY A 267 16.44 -16.11 -8.72
C GLY A 267 15.60 -16.86 -7.69
N LEU A 268 14.36 -16.39 -7.47
CA LEU A 268 13.34 -17.09 -6.71
C LEU A 268 12.19 -17.50 -7.64
N LEU A 269 12.02 -18.81 -7.84
CA LEU A 269 10.93 -19.41 -8.60
C LEU A 269 10.09 -20.26 -7.64
N LEU A 270 9.24 -19.60 -6.86
CA LEU A 270 8.44 -20.22 -5.79
C LEU A 270 6.99 -19.72 -5.84
N PRO A 271 6.03 -20.54 -5.37
CA PRO A 271 4.65 -20.10 -5.24
C PRO A 271 4.49 -19.22 -3.99
N THR A 272 3.38 -18.47 -3.94
CA THR A 272 2.96 -17.76 -2.73
C THR A 272 2.75 -18.77 -1.58
N SER A 273 3.64 -18.71 -0.59
CA SER A 273 3.76 -19.66 0.52
C SER A 273 4.58 -19.06 1.65
N THR A 274 4.64 -19.72 2.81
CA THR A 274 5.58 -19.29 3.86
C THR A 274 7.05 -19.44 3.44
N THR A 275 7.35 -20.40 2.57
CA THR A 275 8.71 -20.69 2.09
C THR A 275 9.33 -19.52 1.32
N VAL A 276 8.56 -18.83 0.47
CA VAL A 276 9.07 -17.67 -0.27
C VAL A 276 9.44 -16.51 0.66
N ALA A 277 8.67 -16.27 1.72
CA ALA A 277 9.00 -15.26 2.72
C ALA A 277 10.30 -15.63 3.49
N VAL A 278 10.47 -16.90 3.83
CA VAL A 278 11.69 -17.40 4.49
C VAL A 278 12.91 -17.24 3.58
N ALA A 279 12.81 -17.63 2.31
CA ALA A 279 13.91 -17.50 1.35
C ALA A 279 14.27 -16.03 1.09
N PHE A 280 13.26 -15.19 0.88
CA PHE A 280 13.41 -13.75 0.63
C PHE A 280 14.16 -13.05 1.78
N PHE A 281 13.69 -13.19 3.02
CA PHE A 281 14.39 -12.57 4.16
C PHE A 281 15.71 -13.28 4.51
N GLY A 282 15.86 -14.57 4.19
CA GLY A 282 17.13 -15.29 4.31
C GLY A 282 18.20 -14.73 3.39
N MET A 283 17.87 -14.42 2.14
CA MET A 283 18.78 -13.75 1.19
C MET A 283 19.19 -12.36 1.71
N HIS A 284 18.23 -11.57 2.21
CA HIS A 284 18.52 -10.26 2.80
C HIS A 284 19.45 -10.32 4.01
N LEU A 285 19.28 -11.32 4.89
CA LEU A 285 20.16 -11.50 6.05
C LEU A 285 21.63 -11.69 5.64
N TYR A 286 21.89 -12.24 4.45
CA TYR A 286 23.23 -12.46 3.92
C TYR A 286 23.57 -11.51 2.75
N GLY A 287 22.79 -10.45 2.52
CA GLY A 287 23.13 -9.42 1.54
C GLY A 287 23.00 -9.86 0.07
N ARG A 288 22.13 -10.83 -0.25
CA ARG A 288 21.75 -11.16 -1.63
C ARG A 288 20.50 -10.36 -2.03
N ILE A 289 20.33 -10.09 -3.32
CA ILE A 289 19.18 -9.37 -3.87
C ILE A 289 18.24 -10.39 -4.53
N PRO A 290 17.07 -10.68 -3.94
CA PRO A 290 16.10 -11.56 -4.56
C PRO A 290 15.59 -11.02 -5.91
N ALA A 291 15.59 -11.87 -6.94
CA ALA A 291 14.97 -11.61 -8.23
C ALA A 291 13.78 -12.56 -8.40
N MET A 292 12.56 -12.02 -8.32
CA MET A 292 11.33 -12.81 -8.28
C MET A 292 10.90 -13.21 -9.69
N LEU A 293 11.10 -14.48 -10.06
CA LEU A 293 10.82 -14.96 -11.41
C LEU A 293 9.33 -15.19 -11.64
N ASN A 294 8.81 -14.56 -12.70
CA ASN A 294 7.42 -14.69 -13.09
C ASN A 294 7.21 -15.94 -13.96
N PHE A 295 6.71 -17.00 -13.34
CA PHE A 295 6.45 -18.26 -14.03
C PHE A 295 5.28 -18.22 -15.02
N SER A 296 4.43 -17.19 -14.97
CA SER A 296 3.32 -17.03 -15.92
C SER A 296 3.73 -16.45 -17.28
N MET A 297 4.97 -15.95 -17.42
CA MET A 297 5.49 -15.36 -18.66
C MET A 297 6.02 -16.40 -19.67
N GLY A 298 5.99 -17.69 -19.30
CA GLY A 298 6.53 -18.76 -20.12
C GLY A 298 8.07 -18.79 -20.16
N SER A 299 8.62 -19.84 -20.79
CA SER A 299 10.06 -20.12 -20.78
C SER A 299 10.91 -19.01 -21.42
N ARG A 300 10.47 -18.44 -22.56
CA ARG A 300 11.19 -17.37 -23.26
C ARG A 300 11.31 -16.11 -22.40
N GLY A 301 10.22 -15.69 -21.75
CA GLY A 301 10.22 -14.55 -20.85
C GLY A 301 11.14 -14.78 -19.65
N MET A 302 11.08 -15.96 -19.03
CA MET A 302 11.95 -16.28 -17.89
C MET A 302 13.44 -16.35 -18.26
N LEU A 303 13.79 -16.93 -19.41
CA LEU A 303 15.18 -16.94 -19.89
C LEU A 303 15.72 -15.52 -20.12
N SER A 304 14.89 -14.65 -20.71
CA SER A 304 15.25 -13.24 -20.90
C SER A 304 15.41 -12.51 -19.57
N ALA A 305 14.55 -12.76 -18.59
CA ALA A 305 14.67 -12.20 -17.24
C ALA A 305 15.97 -12.64 -16.54
N VAL A 306 16.31 -13.93 -16.63
CA VAL A 306 17.55 -14.50 -16.09
C VAL A 306 18.78 -13.85 -16.72
N ALA A 307 18.79 -13.70 -18.04
CA ALA A 307 19.88 -13.00 -18.73
C ALA A 307 19.96 -11.52 -18.34
N THR A 308 18.82 -10.82 -18.32
CA THR A 308 18.73 -9.37 -18.05
C THR A 308 19.24 -9.00 -16.67
N ALA A 309 18.94 -9.83 -15.66
CA ALA A 309 19.39 -9.62 -14.29
C ALA A 309 20.67 -10.39 -13.92
N GLU A 310 21.33 -11.04 -14.90
CA GLU A 310 22.55 -11.83 -14.68
C GLU A 310 22.41 -12.86 -13.54
N ILE A 311 21.29 -13.59 -13.54
CA ILE A 311 20.97 -14.55 -12.48
C ILE A 311 21.77 -15.84 -12.73
N GLU A 312 22.73 -16.12 -11.86
CA GLU A 312 23.54 -17.35 -11.92
C GLU A 312 22.88 -18.55 -11.24
N VAL A 313 22.12 -18.31 -10.17
CA VAL A 313 21.51 -19.37 -9.34
C VAL A 313 20.02 -19.10 -9.13
N ILE A 314 19.20 -20.13 -9.36
CA ILE A 314 17.74 -20.08 -9.20
C ILE A 314 17.31 -21.10 -8.16
N TYR A 315 16.57 -20.66 -7.14
CA TYR A 315 16.00 -21.54 -6.13
C TYR A 315 14.51 -21.78 -6.41
N THR A 316 14.10 -23.06 -6.38
CA THR A 316 12.73 -23.51 -6.59
C THR A 316 12.38 -24.71 -5.69
N SER A 317 11.18 -25.26 -5.82
CA SER A 317 10.72 -26.44 -5.08
C SER A 317 10.28 -27.53 -6.06
N ARG A 318 10.69 -28.78 -5.81
CA ARG A 318 10.29 -29.92 -6.66
C ARG A 318 8.77 -30.07 -6.72
N ARG A 319 8.14 -29.93 -5.55
CA ARG A 319 6.67 -29.98 -5.43
C ARG A 319 6.01 -28.91 -6.28
N PHE A 320 6.51 -27.67 -6.21
CA PHE A 320 5.97 -26.57 -7.02
C PHE A 320 6.16 -26.80 -8.52
N VAL A 321 7.35 -27.23 -8.95
CA VAL A 321 7.64 -27.50 -10.37
C VAL A 321 6.69 -28.56 -10.94
N LEU A 322 6.37 -29.60 -10.15
CA LEU A 322 5.40 -30.63 -10.54
C LEU A 322 3.97 -30.09 -10.57
N GLU A 323 3.50 -29.48 -9.48
CA GLU A 323 2.12 -28.98 -9.35
C GLU A 323 1.79 -27.90 -10.39
N ALA A 324 2.75 -27.01 -10.70
CA ALA A 324 2.62 -25.94 -11.68
C ALA A 324 3.03 -26.36 -13.10
N LYS A 325 3.38 -27.63 -13.33
CA LYS A 325 3.81 -28.18 -14.63
C LYS A 325 4.95 -27.38 -15.29
N LEU A 326 5.94 -26.98 -14.49
CA LEU A 326 7.08 -26.16 -14.94
C LEU A 326 8.31 -26.97 -15.34
N GLY A 327 8.18 -28.29 -15.55
CA GLY A 327 9.32 -29.18 -15.86
C GLY A 327 10.15 -28.69 -17.05
N ASP A 328 9.51 -28.44 -18.19
CA ASP A 328 10.18 -27.99 -19.42
C ASP A 328 10.81 -26.61 -19.27
N VAL A 329 10.13 -25.71 -18.54
CA VAL A 329 10.64 -24.37 -18.23
C VAL A 329 11.93 -24.50 -17.42
N VAL A 330 11.91 -25.29 -16.36
CA VAL A 330 13.04 -25.48 -15.46
C VAL A 330 14.20 -26.16 -16.18
N GLY A 331 13.92 -27.13 -17.05
CA GLY A 331 14.93 -27.75 -17.92
C GLY A 331 15.67 -26.70 -18.76
N LYS A 332 14.93 -25.82 -19.45
CA LYS A 332 15.53 -24.73 -20.23
C LYS A 332 16.29 -23.72 -19.38
N LEU A 333 15.79 -23.39 -18.19
CA LEU A 333 16.49 -22.51 -17.25
C LEU A 333 17.81 -23.11 -16.78
N ALA A 334 17.85 -24.43 -16.56
CA ALA A 334 19.04 -25.16 -16.13
C ALA A 334 20.19 -25.13 -17.15
N GLU A 335 19.90 -24.85 -18.44
CA GLU A 335 20.92 -24.65 -19.48
C GLU A 335 21.66 -23.31 -19.33
N LYS A 336 21.09 -22.33 -18.62
CA LYS A 336 21.62 -20.96 -18.49
C LYS A 336 21.99 -20.57 -17.07
N ALA A 337 21.36 -21.17 -16.06
CA ALA A 337 21.57 -20.88 -14.66
C ALA A 337 21.51 -22.16 -13.82
N LYS A 338 22.18 -22.16 -12.69
CA LYS A 338 22.19 -23.27 -11.75
C LYS A 338 20.87 -23.34 -10.99
N VAL A 339 20.02 -24.30 -11.33
CA VAL A 339 18.74 -24.53 -10.63
C VAL A 339 18.95 -25.39 -9.38
N ARG A 340 18.47 -24.92 -8.24
CA ARG A 340 18.54 -25.58 -6.93
C ARG A 340 17.16 -25.79 -6.35
N TYR A 341 16.94 -27.01 -5.84
CA TYR A 341 15.70 -27.35 -5.14
C TYR A 341 15.89 -27.16 -3.64
N LEU A 342 14.94 -26.44 -3.02
CA LEU A 342 14.98 -26.17 -1.59
C LEU A 342 14.93 -27.44 -0.74
N GLU A 343 14.27 -28.50 -1.22
CA GLU A 343 14.21 -29.79 -0.56
C GLU A 343 15.60 -30.42 -0.38
N ASP A 344 16.49 -30.25 -1.37
CA ASP A 344 17.84 -30.83 -1.35
C ASP A 344 18.73 -30.09 -0.34
N LEU A 345 18.64 -28.76 -0.29
CA LEU A 345 19.39 -27.91 0.65
C LEU A 345 19.03 -28.20 2.12
N ILE A 346 17.77 -28.59 2.38
CA ILE A 346 17.29 -28.87 3.74
C ILE A 346 17.87 -30.19 4.28
N GLN A 347 18.21 -31.14 3.39
CA GLN A 347 18.86 -32.40 3.78
C GLN A 347 20.28 -32.17 4.31
N ASP A 348 20.94 -31.11 3.85
CA ASP A 348 22.29 -30.71 4.27
C ASP A 348 22.31 -29.98 5.64
N ILE A 349 21.17 -29.83 6.31
CA ILE A 349 21.10 -29.12 7.61
C ILE A 349 21.62 -30.00 8.74
N GLY A 350 22.92 -29.86 9.04
CA GLY A 350 23.52 -30.39 10.27
C GLY A 350 22.98 -29.73 11.55
N THR A 351 23.07 -30.44 12.68
CA THR A 351 22.71 -29.94 14.02
C THR A 351 23.45 -28.64 14.39
N GLY A 352 24.70 -28.49 13.94
CA GLY A 352 25.50 -27.27 14.13
C GLY A 352 24.90 -26.03 13.47
N ALA A 353 24.33 -26.15 12.26
CA ALA A 353 23.68 -25.04 11.57
C ALA A 353 22.41 -24.58 12.31
N LYS A 354 21.64 -25.53 12.86
CA LYS A 354 20.47 -25.24 13.71
C LYS A 354 20.89 -24.50 14.98
N LEU A 355 21.95 -24.94 15.65
CA LEU A 355 22.46 -24.28 16.86
C LEU A 355 22.94 -22.85 16.59
N ARG A 356 23.73 -22.64 15.53
CA ARG A 356 24.15 -21.29 15.10
C ARG A 356 22.94 -20.42 14.79
N GLY A 357 21.93 -20.96 14.10
CA GLY A 357 20.69 -20.25 13.79
C GLY A 357 19.89 -19.87 15.03
N MET A 358 19.82 -20.73 16.05
CA MET A 358 19.16 -20.38 17.31
C MET A 358 19.88 -19.24 18.02
N ILE A 359 21.20 -19.29 18.11
CA ILE A 359 22.02 -18.23 18.73
C ILE A 359 21.86 -16.91 17.97
N ALA A 360 21.96 -16.95 16.64
CA ALA A 360 21.76 -15.78 15.78
C ALA A 360 20.35 -15.17 15.91
N ALA A 361 19.32 -15.99 16.02
CA ALA A 361 17.93 -15.55 16.17
C ALA A 361 17.66 -14.86 17.52
N CYS A 362 18.46 -15.13 18.56
CA CYS A 362 18.43 -14.38 19.82
C CYS A 362 18.97 -12.95 19.68
N PHE A 363 19.95 -12.73 18.79
CA PHE A 363 20.59 -11.43 18.56
C PHE A 363 20.52 -11.01 17.08
N PRO A 364 19.31 -10.85 16.51
CA PRO A 364 19.15 -10.72 15.06
C PRO A 364 19.73 -9.40 14.52
N LEU A 365 19.61 -8.29 15.29
CA LEU A 365 20.12 -6.99 14.84
C LEU A 365 21.65 -6.97 14.76
N SER A 366 22.32 -7.46 15.81
CA SER A 366 23.78 -7.55 15.85
C SER A 366 24.31 -8.50 14.79
N THR A 367 23.64 -9.65 14.60
CA THR A 367 23.99 -10.61 13.54
C THR A 367 23.84 -9.97 12.16
N TYR A 368 22.72 -9.32 11.90
CA TYR A 368 22.44 -8.66 10.62
C TYR A 368 23.47 -7.58 10.28
N ARG A 369 23.76 -6.68 11.23
CA ARG A 369 24.75 -5.60 11.04
C ARG A 369 26.17 -6.11 10.85
N ARG A 370 26.53 -7.22 11.50
CA ARG A 370 27.84 -7.85 11.30
C ARG A 370 27.97 -8.46 9.89
N LEU A 371 26.90 -9.07 9.37
CA LEU A 371 26.89 -9.67 8.04
C LEU A 371 26.75 -8.62 6.92
N ASN A 372 26.12 -7.48 7.20
CA ASN A 372 25.79 -6.46 6.21
C ASN A 372 26.17 -5.04 6.69
N PRO A 373 27.45 -4.76 6.99
CA PRO A 373 27.86 -3.47 7.54
C PRO A 373 27.71 -2.31 6.55
N ALA A 374 27.67 -2.59 5.25
CA ALA A 374 27.64 -1.59 4.18
C ALA A 374 26.27 -1.39 3.52
N VAL A 375 25.28 -2.25 3.82
CA VAL A 375 23.95 -2.18 3.18
C VAL A 375 23.18 -0.97 3.70
N LYS A 376 22.66 -0.17 2.78
CA LYS A 376 21.92 1.07 3.04
C LYS A 376 20.44 0.95 2.65
N PRO A 377 19.56 1.82 3.18
CA PRO A 377 18.14 1.81 2.84
C PRO A 377 17.85 1.99 1.34
N ASN A 378 18.67 2.77 0.64
CA ASN A 378 18.49 3.04 -0.80
C ASN A 378 19.16 2.00 -1.71
N ASP A 379 19.78 0.96 -1.15
CA ASP A 379 20.33 -0.14 -1.95
C ASP A 379 19.19 -1.01 -2.52
N PRO A 380 19.40 -1.68 -3.68
CA PRO A 380 18.44 -2.61 -4.24
C PRO A 380 18.02 -3.69 -3.25
N ALA A 381 16.71 -3.85 -3.08
CA ALA A 381 16.11 -4.87 -2.22
C ALA A 381 15.49 -6.01 -3.02
N VAL A 382 14.89 -5.75 -4.17
CA VAL A 382 14.27 -6.80 -4.99
C VAL A 382 14.22 -6.37 -6.46
N VAL A 383 14.32 -7.36 -7.34
CA VAL A 383 14.00 -7.21 -8.76
C VAL A 383 12.68 -7.92 -9.04
N LEU A 384 11.69 -7.18 -9.55
CA LEU A 384 10.41 -7.73 -10.02
C LEU A 384 10.32 -7.58 -11.54
N PHE A 385 9.93 -8.64 -12.25
CA PHE A 385 9.85 -8.58 -13.72
C PHE A 385 8.44 -8.23 -14.20
N THR A 386 8.36 -7.24 -15.09
CA THR A 386 7.12 -6.86 -15.77
C THR A 386 7.18 -7.23 -17.25
N SER A 387 6.04 -7.56 -17.84
CA SER A 387 5.89 -7.71 -19.29
C SER A 387 6.05 -6.33 -19.91
N GLY A 388 7.23 -6.00 -20.41
CA GLY A 388 7.47 -4.71 -21.09
C GLY A 388 6.53 -4.53 -22.28
N SER A 389 6.24 -3.29 -22.66
CA SER A 389 5.41 -2.99 -23.83
C SER A 389 6.00 -3.46 -25.17
N GLU A 390 7.26 -3.89 -25.18
CA GLU A 390 8.01 -4.37 -26.35
C GLU A 390 8.15 -5.90 -26.35
N GLY A 391 7.39 -6.62 -25.51
CA GLY A 391 7.41 -8.08 -25.43
C GLY A 391 8.61 -8.68 -24.66
N THR A 392 9.68 -7.90 -24.45
CA THR A 392 10.82 -8.31 -23.63
C THR A 392 10.62 -7.88 -22.16
N PRO A 393 10.83 -8.78 -21.18
CA PRO A 393 10.67 -8.47 -19.76
C PRO A 393 11.62 -7.37 -19.30
N LYS A 394 11.12 -6.44 -18.46
CA LYS A 394 11.93 -5.40 -17.82
C LYS A 394 12.03 -5.72 -16.33
N GLY A 395 13.23 -5.62 -15.75
CA GLY A 395 13.45 -5.81 -14.31
C GLY A 395 13.26 -4.50 -13.57
N VAL A 396 12.21 -4.38 -12.77
CA VAL A 396 11.96 -3.23 -11.89
C VAL A 396 12.77 -3.40 -10.62
N VAL A 397 13.73 -2.49 -10.37
CA VAL A 397 14.60 -2.55 -9.19
C VAL A 397 14.05 -1.64 -8.09
N LEU A 398 13.62 -2.25 -6.99
CA LEU A 398 13.06 -1.54 -5.83
C LEU A 398 14.05 -1.55 -4.67
N SER A 399 14.27 -0.39 -4.03
CA SER A 399 15.11 -0.31 -2.83
C SER A 399 14.35 -0.71 -1.56
N HIS A 400 15.08 -0.91 -0.46
CA HIS A 400 14.45 -1.14 0.84
C HIS A 400 13.57 0.04 1.26
N ALA A 401 14.07 1.27 1.10
CA ALA A 401 13.35 2.49 1.43
C ALA A 401 12.09 2.67 0.59
N ASN A 402 12.09 2.29 -0.70
CA ASN A 402 10.91 2.40 -1.55
C ASN A 402 9.76 1.51 -1.06
N LEU A 403 10.08 0.24 -0.76
CA LEU A 403 9.10 -0.73 -0.26
C LEU A 403 8.58 -0.33 1.12
N LEU A 404 9.47 0.10 2.03
CA LEU A 404 9.07 0.55 3.36
C LEU A 404 8.23 1.82 3.30
N SER A 405 8.54 2.74 2.38
CA SER A 405 7.73 3.93 2.16
C SER A 405 6.31 3.57 1.76
N ASN A 406 6.12 2.59 0.86
CA ASN A 406 4.78 2.16 0.47
C ASN A 406 4.02 1.43 1.61
N VAL A 407 4.72 0.62 2.42
CA VAL A 407 4.15 0.01 3.63
C VAL A 407 3.69 1.07 4.63
N GLU A 408 4.50 2.08 4.91
CA GLU A 408 4.15 3.15 5.86
C GLU A 408 3.09 4.11 5.31
N GLN A 409 3.08 4.34 3.99
CA GLN A 409 1.98 5.03 3.29
C GLN A 409 0.65 4.31 3.55
N LEU A 410 0.59 2.98 3.37
CA LEU A 410 -0.62 2.18 3.64
C LEU A 410 -1.07 2.28 5.10
N LYS A 411 -0.12 2.13 6.05
CA LYS A 411 -0.40 2.26 7.49
C LYS A 411 -0.95 3.63 7.89
N SER A 412 -0.59 4.68 7.16
CA SER A 412 -1.07 6.04 7.45
C SER A 412 -2.53 6.29 7.02
N ARG A 413 -3.07 5.47 6.10
CA ARG A 413 -4.40 5.64 5.49
C ARG A 413 -5.45 4.64 6.00
N GLY A 414 -5.04 3.56 6.66
CA GLY A 414 -5.96 2.54 7.19
C GLY A 414 -5.70 2.20 8.65
N ASP A 415 -6.69 1.62 9.32
CA ASP A 415 -6.64 1.25 10.73
C ASP A 415 -6.24 -0.23 10.95
N PHE A 416 -5.30 -0.69 10.12
CA PHE A 416 -4.80 -2.07 10.12
C PHE A 416 -4.06 -2.38 11.41
N ASN A 417 -4.31 -3.56 11.99
CA ASN A 417 -3.74 -3.94 13.28
C ASN A 417 -3.56 -5.46 13.42
N ALA A 418 -2.99 -5.89 14.55
CA ALA A 418 -2.61 -7.29 14.77
C ALA A 418 -3.79 -8.27 14.96
N ARG A 419 -5.05 -7.82 14.92
CA ARG A 419 -6.23 -8.70 14.82
C ARG A 419 -6.60 -9.02 13.38
N ASP A 420 -6.01 -8.32 12.42
CA ASP A 420 -6.28 -8.60 11.02
C ASP A 420 -5.61 -9.89 10.56
N ILE A 421 -6.27 -10.54 9.60
CA ILE A 421 -5.77 -11.71 8.89
C ILE A 421 -5.91 -11.42 7.40
N ILE A 422 -4.76 -11.26 6.74
CA ILE A 422 -4.68 -11.11 5.28
C ILE A 422 -4.69 -12.50 4.65
N LEU A 423 -5.67 -12.78 3.80
CA LEU A 423 -5.63 -13.89 2.85
C LEU A 423 -4.92 -13.41 1.57
N ASN A 424 -3.66 -13.80 1.41
CA ASN A 424 -2.88 -13.51 0.22
C ASN A 424 -2.87 -14.71 -0.74
N ALA A 425 -3.85 -14.74 -1.65
CA ALA A 425 -3.86 -15.66 -2.79
C ALA A 425 -3.15 -15.10 -4.02
N LEU A 426 -2.66 -13.85 -3.95
CA LEU A 426 -2.03 -13.20 -5.09
C LEU A 426 -0.57 -13.68 -5.26
N PRO A 427 -0.05 -13.70 -6.49
CA PRO A 427 1.30 -14.17 -6.72
C PRO A 427 2.37 -13.21 -6.16
N THR A 428 3.32 -13.76 -5.39
CA THR A 428 4.42 -13.00 -4.76
C THR A 428 5.55 -12.60 -5.71
N PHE A 429 5.54 -13.06 -6.96
CA PHE A 429 6.40 -12.50 -8.01
C PHE A 429 5.82 -11.24 -8.65
N HIS A 430 4.59 -10.85 -8.30
CA HIS A 430 3.98 -9.58 -8.66
C HIS A 430 3.91 -8.64 -7.46
N SER A 431 4.16 -7.36 -7.69
CA SER A 431 4.20 -6.32 -6.65
C SER A 431 2.96 -6.25 -5.76
N PHE A 432 1.76 -6.59 -6.28
CA PHE A 432 0.53 -6.58 -5.48
C PHE A 432 0.54 -7.69 -4.41
N GLY A 433 0.78 -8.95 -4.81
CA GLY A 433 0.92 -10.07 -3.87
C GLY A 433 2.21 -10.03 -3.05
N PHE A 434 3.25 -9.39 -3.57
CA PHE A 434 4.54 -9.21 -2.91
C PHE A 434 4.50 -8.12 -1.82
N THR A 435 4.30 -6.85 -2.19
CA THR A 435 4.36 -5.76 -1.22
C THR A 435 3.13 -5.78 -0.31
N VAL A 436 1.93 -5.80 -0.88
CA VAL A 436 0.69 -5.68 -0.09
C VAL A 436 0.33 -7.03 0.56
N GLY A 437 0.52 -8.13 -0.17
CA GLY A 437 0.18 -9.46 0.31
C GLY A 437 1.22 -10.13 1.22
N MET A 438 2.50 -9.76 1.14
CA MET A 438 3.58 -10.39 1.92
C MET A 438 4.35 -9.38 2.78
N LEU A 439 4.93 -8.31 2.24
CA LEU A 439 5.75 -7.40 3.05
C LEU A 439 4.93 -6.60 4.06
N PHE A 440 3.83 -5.99 3.62
CA PHE A 440 2.94 -5.19 4.45
C PHE A 440 2.49 -5.94 5.71
N PRO A 441 1.95 -7.18 5.63
CA PRO A 441 1.55 -7.89 6.85
C PRO A 441 2.73 -8.28 7.74
N LEU A 442 3.81 -8.81 7.16
CA LEU A 442 4.98 -9.29 7.92
C LEU A 442 5.71 -8.16 8.66
N LEU A 443 5.70 -6.94 8.11
CA LEU A 443 6.35 -5.77 8.68
C LEU A 443 5.44 -4.95 9.61
N SER A 444 4.12 -5.11 9.49
CA SER A 444 3.12 -4.40 10.32
C SER A 444 2.55 -5.26 11.45
N GLY A 445 2.95 -6.54 11.54
CA GLY A 445 2.44 -7.47 12.54
C GLY A 445 1.01 -7.92 12.31
N ILE A 446 0.59 -8.00 11.05
CA ILE A 446 -0.70 -8.56 10.62
C ILE A 446 -0.45 -10.01 10.20
N LYS A 447 -1.31 -10.94 10.60
CA LYS A 447 -1.15 -12.35 10.20
C LYS A 447 -1.39 -12.46 8.69
N ALA A 448 -0.45 -13.07 7.97
CA ALA A 448 -0.61 -13.43 6.56
C ALA A 448 -0.92 -14.92 6.42
N PHE A 449 -1.95 -15.25 5.65
CA PHE A 449 -2.19 -16.59 5.15
C PHE A 449 -1.87 -16.65 3.66
N PHE A 450 -0.88 -17.44 3.28
CA PHE A 450 -0.43 -17.55 1.89
C PHE A 450 -1.11 -18.71 1.17
N TYR A 451 -1.64 -18.42 -0.01
CA TYR A 451 -2.23 -19.42 -0.89
C TYR A 451 -1.62 -19.33 -2.30
N PRO A 452 -1.29 -20.45 -2.95
CA PRO A 452 -0.42 -20.46 -4.12
C PRO A 452 -1.07 -19.95 -5.42
N SER A 453 -2.40 -19.92 -5.51
CA SER A 453 -3.10 -19.58 -6.75
C SER A 453 -4.42 -18.83 -6.50
N PRO A 454 -4.62 -17.65 -7.12
CA PRO A 454 -5.91 -16.95 -7.05
C PRO A 454 -6.98 -17.58 -7.96
N LEU A 455 -6.59 -18.51 -8.85
CA LEU A 455 -7.51 -19.13 -9.81
C LEU A 455 -8.38 -20.23 -9.20
N HIS A 456 -8.14 -20.60 -7.94
CA HIS A 456 -8.92 -21.64 -7.26
C HIS A 456 -10.22 -21.05 -6.70
N TYR A 457 -11.11 -20.61 -7.59
CA TYR A 457 -12.29 -19.79 -7.25
C TYR A 457 -13.26 -20.41 -6.23
N ARG A 458 -13.30 -21.74 -6.14
CA ARG A 458 -14.10 -22.45 -5.13
C ARG A 458 -13.42 -22.52 -3.75
N VAL A 459 -12.09 -22.62 -3.73
CA VAL A 459 -11.32 -22.83 -2.49
C VAL A 459 -11.12 -21.52 -1.74
N ILE A 460 -10.90 -20.40 -2.45
CA ILE A 460 -10.61 -19.11 -1.80
C ILE A 460 -11.74 -18.62 -0.89
N PRO A 461 -13.03 -18.67 -1.26
CA PRO A 461 -14.12 -18.31 -0.36
C PRO A 461 -14.18 -19.17 0.90
N GLU A 462 -14.15 -20.50 0.75
CA GLU A 462 -14.16 -21.44 1.88
C GLU A 462 -12.96 -21.21 2.80
N LEU A 463 -11.79 -20.92 2.23
CA LEU A 463 -10.58 -20.63 2.98
C LEU A 463 -10.69 -19.30 3.73
N ALA A 464 -11.28 -18.26 3.12
CA ALA A 464 -11.52 -16.97 3.77
C ALA A 464 -12.41 -17.14 5.01
N TYR A 465 -13.41 -18.01 4.92
CA TYR A 465 -14.25 -18.41 6.04
C TYR A 465 -13.47 -19.20 7.10
N GLU A 466 -12.76 -20.25 6.71
CA GLU A 466 -12.05 -21.16 7.62
C GLU A 466 -11.03 -20.43 8.51
N ILE A 467 -10.40 -19.38 7.98
CA ILE A 467 -9.34 -18.65 8.71
C ILE A 467 -9.82 -17.35 9.35
N ASP A 468 -11.11 -17.02 9.26
CA ASP A 468 -11.66 -15.71 9.63
C ASP A 468 -10.88 -14.55 8.99
N ALA A 469 -10.64 -14.65 7.67
CA ALA A 469 -9.93 -13.60 6.94
C ALA A 469 -10.65 -12.26 7.13
N THR A 470 -9.90 -11.22 7.50
CA THR A 470 -10.45 -9.86 7.65
C THR A 470 -10.10 -8.98 6.46
N MET A 471 -9.09 -9.37 5.69
CA MET A 471 -8.58 -8.63 4.54
C MET A 471 -8.29 -9.56 3.36
N MET A 472 -8.66 -9.14 2.15
CA MET A 472 -8.22 -9.78 0.92
C MET A 472 -8.00 -8.78 -0.22
N PHE A 473 -7.25 -9.24 -1.22
CA PHE A 473 -6.86 -8.46 -2.39
C PHE A 473 -7.21 -9.25 -3.65
N GLY A 474 -7.67 -8.56 -4.69
CA GLY A 474 -8.03 -9.20 -5.95
C GLY A 474 -8.05 -8.25 -7.13
N THR A 475 -8.13 -8.82 -8.33
CA THR A 475 -8.54 -8.08 -9.52
C THR A 475 -10.05 -8.21 -9.71
N ASN A 476 -10.64 -7.49 -10.67
CA ASN A 476 -12.05 -7.65 -10.98
C ASN A 476 -12.39 -9.10 -11.32
N THR A 477 -11.60 -9.71 -12.21
CA THR A 477 -11.75 -11.11 -12.62
C THR A 477 -11.78 -12.07 -11.42
N PHE A 478 -10.84 -11.93 -10.49
CA PHE A 478 -10.78 -12.81 -9.33
C PHE A 478 -11.95 -12.60 -8.37
N LEU A 479 -12.29 -11.35 -8.07
CA LEU A 479 -13.40 -11.04 -7.16
C LEU A 479 -14.75 -11.49 -7.75
N THR A 480 -14.95 -11.40 -9.06
CA THR A 480 -16.12 -11.97 -9.75
C THR A 480 -16.12 -13.49 -9.65
N GLY A 481 -15.00 -14.16 -9.93
CA GLY A 481 -14.87 -15.61 -9.85
C GLY A 481 -15.16 -16.16 -8.45
N TYR A 482 -14.65 -15.49 -7.41
CA TYR A 482 -14.94 -15.80 -6.00
C TYR A 482 -16.42 -15.58 -5.69
N ALA A 483 -16.98 -14.44 -6.08
CA ALA A 483 -18.38 -14.13 -5.82
C ALA A 483 -19.34 -15.14 -6.46
N HIS A 484 -19.01 -15.69 -7.62
CA HIS A 484 -19.82 -16.71 -8.28
C HIS A 484 -19.94 -17.99 -7.45
N HIS A 485 -18.84 -18.43 -6.85
CA HIS A 485 -18.75 -19.71 -6.13
C HIS A 485 -18.98 -19.62 -4.61
N ALA A 486 -18.82 -18.44 -4.02
CA ALA A 486 -18.88 -18.25 -2.56
C ALA A 486 -20.29 -18.46 -2.00
N HIS A 487 -20.42 -19.14 -0.86
CA HIS A 487 -21.63 -19.08 -0.06
C HIS A 487 -21.81 -17.66 0.53
N PRO A 488 -23.04 -17.13 0.70
CA PRO A 488 -23.27 -15.79 1.26
C PRO A 488 -22.58 -15.50 2.61
N TYR A 489 -22.23 -16.55 3.35
CA TYR A 489 -21.58 -16.45 4.67
C TYR A 489 -20.05 -16.54 4.64
N ASP A 490 -19.44 -16.90 3.50
CA ASP A 490 -17.99 -17.16 3.42
C ASP A 490 -17.14 -15.93 3.77
N PHE A 491 -17.69 -14.74 3.53
CA PHE A 491 -16.99 -13.47 3.68
C PHE A 491 -17.39 -12.70 4.94
N ARG A 492 -18.05 -13.35 5.92
CA ARG A 492 -18.59 -12.69 7.14
C ARG A 492 -17.55 -11.94 7.99
N SER A 493 -16.28 -12.27 7.86
CA SER A 493 -15.16 -11.69 8.62
C SER A 493 -14.47 -10.54 7.89
N LEU A 494 -14.67 -10.42 6.58
CA LEU A 494 -14.00 -9.43 5.77
C LEU A 494 -14.50 -8.03 6.12
N ARG A 495 -13.54 -7.16 6.46
CA ARG A 495 -13.74 -5.72 6.62
C ARG A 495 -13.07 -4.91 5.51
N TYR A 496 -12.09 -5.52 4.84
CA TYR A 496 -11.35 -4.92 3.74
C TYR A 496 -11.25 -5.85 2.54
N VAL A 497 -11.82 -5.42 1.42
CA VAL A 497 -11.58 -6.03 0.11
C VAL A 497 -11.05 -4.94 -0.80
N PHE A 498 -9.82 -5.10 -1.26
CA PHE A 498 -9.20 -4.13 -2.17
C PHE A 498 -9.11 -4.71 -3.57
N ALA A 499 -9.65 -3.97 -4.54
CA ALA A 499 -9.49 -4.25 -5.96
C ALA A 499 -8.39 -3.37 -6.55
N GLY A 500 -7.53 -3.98 -7.36
CA GLY A 500 -6.49 -3.28 -8.08
C GLY A 500 -6.04 -4.04 -9.32
N ALA A 501 -5.08 -3.45 -10.05
CA ALA A 501 -4.49 -3.99 -11.28
C ALA A 501 -5.43 -4.07 -12.51
N GLU A 502 -6.75 -4.05 -12.30
CA GLU A 502 -7.83 -3.96 -13.29
C GLU A 502 -8.88 -2.95 -12.82
N LYS A 503 -9.68 -2.42 -13.74
CA LYS A 503 -10.85 -1.61 -13.38
C LYS A 503 -11.91 -2.50 -12.74
N LEU A 504 -12.47 -2.08 -11.61
CA LEU A 504 -13.57 -2.78 -10.97
C LEU A 504 -14.88 -2.51 -11.72
N GLN A 505 -15.58 -3.57 -12.11
CA GLN A 505 -16.88 -3.49 -12.76
C GLN A 505 -17.99 -3.21 -11.75
N HIS A 506 -19.03 -2.52 -12.19
CA HIS A 506 -20.19 -2.20 -11.36
C HIS A 506 -20.89 -3.45 -10.84
N GLY A 507 -21.11 -4.44 -11.72
CA GLY A 507 -21.77 -5.71 -11.37
C GLY A 507 -21.02 -6.48 -10.28
N THR A 508 -19.69 -6.52 -10.34
CA THR A 508 -18.87 -7.13 -9.27
C THR A 508 -19.05 -6.38 -7.95
N ARG A 509 -19.00 -5.05 -7.97
CA ARG A 509 -19.23 -4.23 -6.77
C ARG A 509 -20.61 -4.46 -6.16
N GLU A 510 -21.66 -4.47 -6.97
CA GLU A 510 -23.03 -4.70 -6.52
C GLU A 510 -23.21 -6.12 -5.99
N THR A 511 -22.68 -7.12 -6.67
CA THR A 511 -22.76 -8.51 -6.22
C THR A 511 -22.13 -8.67 -4.84
N TRP A 512 -20.94 -8.10 -4.63
CA TRP A 512 -20.26 -8.18 -3.35
C TRP A 512 -21.02 -7.47 -2.22
N MET A 513 -21.53 -6.28 -2.48
CA MET A 513 -22.32 -5.54 -1.50
C MET A 513 -23.65 -6.24 -1.19
N ASN A 514 -24.41 -6.65 -2.20
CA ASN A 514 -25.75 -7.20 -2.04
C ASN A 514 -25.75 -8.62 -1.48
N ARG A 515 -24.80 -9.47 -1.90
CA ARG A 515 -24.75 -10.88 -1.48
C ARG A 515 -24.01 -11.08 -0.17
N PHE A 516 -22.97 -10.30 0.10
CA PHE A 516 -22.08 -10.51 1.24
C PHE A 516 -22.06 -9.34 2.24
N GLY A 517 -22.60 -8.17 1.89
CA GLY A 517 -22.51 -6.97 2.72
C GLY A 517 -21.10 -6.37 2.78
N VAL A 518 -20.24 -6.70 1.83
CA VAL A 518 -18.81 -6.34 1.86
C VAL A 518 -18.51 -5.32 0.76
N PRO A 519 -18.10 -4.08 1.11
CA PRO A 519 -17.66 -3.11 0.12
C PRO A 519 -16.29 -3.47 -0.47
N ILE A 520 -16.13 -3.22 -1.77
CA ILE A 520 -14.83 -3.28 -2.44
C ILE A 520 -14.26 -1.86 -2.57
N PHE A 521 -13.02 -1.67 -2.15
CA PHE A 521 -12.27 -0.43 -2.28
C PHE A 521 -11.28 -0.52 -3.45
N GLU A 522 -11.38 0.40 -4.41
CA GLU A 522 -10.45 0.45 -5.54
C GLU A 522 -9.15 1.15 -5.18
N GLY A 523 -8.03 0.62 -5.66
CA GLY A 523 -6.72 1.25 -5.62
C GLY A 523 -6.01 1.16 -6.97
N TYR A 524 -5.11 2.11 -7.20
CA TYR A 524 -4.28 2.18 -8.39
C TYR A 524 -2.81 2.09 -8.02
N GLY A 525 -2.05 1.41 -8.88
CA GLY A 525 -0.64 1.16 -8.64
C GLY A 525 0.08 0.57 -9.84
N ALA A 526 1.40 0.64 -9.76
CA ALA A 526 2.34 0.09 -10.73
C ALA A 526 3.50 -0.54 -9.96
N THR A 527 4.15 -1.57 -10.52
CA THR A 527 5.31 -2.20 -9.87
C THR A 527 6.41 -1.19 -9.55
N GLU A 528 6.58 -0.23 -10.45
CA GLU A 528 7.49 0.92 -10.39
C GLU A 528 7.21 1.88 -9.23
N ALA A 529 6.06 1.77 -8.56
CA ALA A 529 5.66 2.59 -7.41
C ALA A 529 5.41 1.78 -6.12
N SER A 530 5.90 0.53 -6.09
CA SER A 530 6.03 -0.34 -4.92
C SER A 530 4.80 -0.92 -4.16
N PRO A 531 3.57 -1.13 -4.68
CA PRO A 531 2.98 -0.65 -5.94
C PRO A 531 1.98 0.50 -5.77
N VAL A 532 1.51 0.81 -4.57
CA VAL A 532 0.27 1.58 -4.38
C VAL A 532 0.52 3.07 -4.59
N VAL A 533 -0.17 3.67 -5.56
CA VAL A 533 -0.10 5.10 -5.90
C VAL A 533 -1.29 5.87 -5.31
N SER A 534 -2.49 5.29 -5.36
CA SER A 534 -3.70 5.85 -4.75
C SER A 534 -4.64 4.75 -4.30
N VAL A 535 -5.50 5.05 -3.31
CA VAL A 535 -6.45 4.07 -2.78
C VAL A 535 -7.70 4.72 -2.18
N ASN A 536 -8.85 4.08 -2.36
CA ASN A 536 -10.05 4.38 -1.57
C ASN A 536 -9.96 3.74 -0.19
N THR A 537 -10.55 4.37 0.82
CA THR A 537 -10.60 3.82 2.19
C THR A 537 -12.03 3.91 2.73
N PRO A 538 -12.40 3.21 3.82
CA PRO A 538 -13.71 3.37 4.45
C PRO A 538 -14.02 4.82 4.85
N MET A 539 -13.01 5.61 5.20
CA MET A 539 -13.17 7.03 5.54
C MET A 539 -13.28 7.93 4.31
N GLU A 540 -12.67 7.53 3.20
CA GLU A 540 -12.51 8.31 1.97
C GLU A 540 -12.76 7.39 0.76
N ASN A 541 -14.03 7.07 0.51
CA ASN A 541 -14.43 6.20 -0.58
C ASN A 541 -15.24 6.98 -1.62
N ARG A 542 -14.82 6.92 -2.88
CA ARG A 542 -15.57 7.43 -4.02
C ARG A 542 -15.61 6.34 -5.11
N PRO A 543 -16.65 5.49 -5.14
CA PRO A 543 -16.76 4.39 -6.10
C PRO A 543 -16.54 4.84 -7.56
N GLY A 544 -15.75 4.07 -8.31
CA GLY A 544 -15.39 4.37 -9.70
C GLY A 544 -14.18 5.30 -9.84
N SER A 545 -13.75 5.96 -8.76
CA SER A 545 -12.39 6.51 -8.66
C SER A 545 -11.45 5.42 -8.11
N VAL A 546 -10.15 5.59 -8.31
CA VAL A 546 -9.10 4.77 -7.68
C VAL A 546 -8.53 5.45 -6.42
N GLY A 547 -9.34 6.31 -5.79
CA GLY A 547 -9.04 6.97 -4.53
C GLY A 547 -8.10 8.15 -4.65
N ARG A 548 -7.49 8.52 -3.52
CA ARG A 548 -6.60 9.69 -3.39
C ARG A 548 -5.14 9.23 -3.34
N LEU A 549 -4.22 10.06 -3.84
CA LEU A 549 -2.78 9.76 -3.86
C LEU A 549 -2.23 9.45 -2.45
N MET A 550 -1.31 8.48 -2.36
CA MET A 550 -0.63 8.16 -1.11
C MET A 550 0.23 9.35 -0.63
N PRO A 551 0.39 9.56 0.68
CA PRO A 551 1.16 10.69 1.19
C PRO A 551 2.63 10.61 0.74
N GLY A 552 3.21 11.76 0.40
CA GLY A 552 4.60 11.84 -0.10
C GLY A 552 4.75 11.60 -1.61
N ILE A 553 3.65 11.32 -2.33
CA ILE A 553 3.66 11.30 -3.80
C ILE A 553 3.35 12.69 -4.34
N GLU A 554 4.26 13.19 -5.16
CA GLU A 554 4.07 14.31 -6.07
C GLU A 554 3.53 13.79 -7.40
N HIS A 555 2.70 14.59 -8.07
CA HIS A 555 2.18 14.25 -9.39
C HIS A 555 2.24 15.43 -10.34
N ARG A 556 2.29 15.14 -11.63
CA ARG A 556 2.13 16.10 -12.73
C ARG A 556 1.24 15.47 -13.79
N LEU A 557 0.31 16.26 -14.33
CA LEU A 557 -0.48 15.88 -15.49
C LEU A 557 0.08 16.57 -16.72
N GLU A 558 0.61 15.78 -17.65
CA GLU A 558 1.01 16.26 -18.97
C GLU A 558 -0.24 16.31 -19.88
N PRO A 559 -0.56 17.46 -20.49
CA PRO A 559 -1.70 17.58 -21.40
C PRO A 559 -1.58 16.59 -22.57
N VAL A 560 -2.70 15.98 -22.95
CA VAL A 560 -2.78 15.07 -24.10
C VAL A 560 -3.68 15.67 -25.16
N GLU A 561 -3.20 15.74 -26.40
CA GLU A 561 -3.98 16.29 -27.52
C GLU A 561 -5.33 15.56 -27.65
N GLY A 562 -6.41 16.33 -27.82
CA GLY A 562 -7.78 15.79 -27.92
C GLY A 562 -8.46 15.46 -26.58
N ILE A 563 -7.77 15.55 -25.44
CA ILE A 563 -8.33 15.28 -24.10
C ILE A 563 -8.25 16.55 -23.24
N ARG A 564 -9.41 17.09 -22.84
CA ARG A 564 -9.50 18.40 -22.14
C ARG A 564 -9.53 18.29 -20.61
N ASP A 565 -10.12 17.24 -20.07
CA ASP A 565 -10.34 17.06 -18.61
C ASP A 565 -9.36 16.07 -17.96
N ALA A 566 -8.39 15.54 -18.70
CA ALA A 566 -7.42 14.57 -18.20
C ALA A 566 -6.05 14.75 -18.85
N GLY A 567 -5.01 14.21 -18.21
CA GLY A 567 -3.64 14.26 -18.71
C GLY A 567 -2.88 12.98 -18.39
N ARG A 568 -1.74 12.79 -19.04
CA ARG A 568 -0.82 11.68 -18.77
C ARG A 568 -0.19 11.87 -17.40
N LEU A 569 -0.33 10.86 -16.55
CA LEU A 569 0.11 10.92 -15.16
C LEU A 569 1.60 10.63 -15.04
N TRP A 570 2.31 11.58 -14.45
CA TRP A 570 3.67 11.42 -13.97
C TRP A 570 3.67 11.49 -12.44
N VAL A 571 4.41 10.60 -11.79
CA VAL A 571 4.52 10.56 -10.32
C VAL A 571 5.98 10.57 -9.87
N ARG A 572 6.24 11.21 -8.74
CA ARG A 572 7.52 11.16 -8.03
C ARG A 572 7.24 10.97 -6.55
N GLY A 573 8.00 10.13 -5.89
CA GLY A 573 7.82 9.91 -4.47
C GLY A 573 8.80 8.89 -3.91
N PRO A 574 8.84 8.75 -2.58
CA PRO A 574 9.78 7.85 -1.92
C PRO A 574 9.50 6.38 -2.22
N ASN A 575 8.31 6.02 -2.71
CA ASN A 575 7.93 4.67 -3.14
C ASN A 575 8.25 4.35 -4.62
N VAL A 576 8.76 5.31 -5.39
CA VAL A 576 9.14 5.11 -6.79
C VAL A 576 10.47 4.35 -6.88
N MET A 577 10.55 3.40 -7.80
CA MET A 577 11.69 2.51 -8.04
C MET A 577 13.02 3.24 -8.27
N LEU A 578 14.14 2.50 -8.18
CA LEU A 578 15.47 3.00 -8.54
C LEU A 578 15.64 3.13 -10.06
N GLY A 579 15.03 2.23 -10.83
CA GLY A 579 15.18 2.16 -12.28
C GLY A 579 14.93 0.76 -12.82
N TYR A 580 15.32 0.56 -14.08
CA TYR A 580 15.13 -0.70 -14.81
C TYR A 580 16.44 -1.44 -15.07
N LEU A 581 16.39 -2.77 -15.02
CA LEU A 581 17.30 -3.67 -15.74
C LEU A 581 16.67 -4.01 -17.08
N LEU A 582 17.43 -3.83 -18.16
CA LEU A 582 16.96 -3.97 -19.52
C LEU A 582 17.86 -4.93 -20.31
N ALA A 583 17.28 -5.67 -21.25
CA ALA A 583 17.98 -6.70 -21.99
C ALA A 583 19.11 -6.17 -22.90
N ASP A 584 19.07 -4.88 -23.26
CA ASP A 584 20.10 -4.20 -24.06
C ASP A 584 21.36 -3.88 -23.24
N ALA A 585 21.25 -3.83 -21.91
CA ALA A 585 22.35 -3.63 -20.98
C ALA A 585 22.17 -4.51 -19.72
N PRO A 586 22.37 -5.84 -19.83
CA PRO A 586 22.21 -6.77 -18.71
C PRO A 586 23.03 -6.34 -17.48
N GLY A 587 22.45 -6.56 -16.29
CA GLY A 587 23.06 -6.23 -15.00
C GLY A 587 23.19 -4.72 -14.69
N LYS A 588 23.02 -3.83 -15.67
CA LYS A 588 23.18 -2.38 -15.51
C LYS A 588 21.85 -1.70 -15.22
N LEU A 589 21.79 -1.01 -14.08
CA LEU A 589 20.63 -0.21 -13.68
C LEU A 589 20.53 1.05 -14.55
N ARG A 590 19.43 1.18 -15.28
CA ARG A 590 19.01 2.44 -15.93
C ARG A 590 18.13 3.22 -14.96
N ALA A 591 18.71 4.24 -14.32
CA ALA A 591 17.99 5.11 -13.40
C ALA A 591 16.88 5.92 -14.10
N LEU A 592 15.92 6.40 -13.32
CA LEU A 592 14.90 7.33 -13.79
C LEU A 592 15.48 8.74 -13.94
N ASP A 593 16.00 9.03 -15.13
CA ASP A 593 16.40 10.37 -15.54
C ASP A 593 15.53 10.80 -16.72
N THR A 594 14.71 11.83 -16.51
CA THR A 594 13.65 12.26 -17.42
C THR A 594 13.68 13.77 -17.63
N ASP A 595 12.97 14.27 -18.62
CA ASP A 595 12.88 15.72 -18.88
C ASP A 595 12.24 16.51 -17.72
N LEU A 596 11.50 15.83 -16.83
CA LEU A 596 10.96 16.42 -15.59
C LEU A 596 12.00 16.46 -14.44
N GLY A 597 13.19 15.92 -14.68
CA GLY A 597 14.25 15.69 -13.70
C GLY A 597 14.28 14.25 -13.16
N PRO A 598 15.21 13.96 -12.24
CA PRO A 598 15.39 12.63 -11.70
C PRO A 598 14.21 12.17 -10.83
N GLY A 599 13.90 10.88 -10.89
CA GLY A 599 12.90 10.22 -10.03
C GLY A 599 11.44 10.41 -10.44
N TRP A 600 11.17 11.10 -11.55
CA TRP A 600 9.83 11.11 -12.14
C TRP A 600 9.59 9.82 -12.93
N TYR A 601 8.49 9.17 -12.64
CA TYR A 601 8.01 7.98 -13.32
C TYR A 601 6.78 8.32 -14.15
N ASP A 602 6.87 8.02 -15.44
CA ASP A 602 5.76 8.06 -16.38
C ASP A 602 4.91 6.80 -16.23
N THR A 603 3.67 6.95 -15.78
CA THR A 603 2.81 5.77 -15.61
C THR A 603 2.24 5.26 -16.93
N GLY A 604 2.27 6.07 -17.98
CA GLY A 604 1.61 5.80 -19.26
C GLY A 604 0.07 5.83 -19.18
N ASP A 605 -0.52 6.15 -18.03
CA ASP A 605 -1.96 6.20 -17.82
C ASP A 605 -2.48 7.65 -17.92
N ILE A 606 -3.65 7.83 -18.53
CA ILE A 606 -4.34 9.11 -18.65
C ILE A 606 -5.38 9.21 -17.56
N VAL A 607 -5.31 10.27 -16.75
CA VAL A 607 -6.12 10.40 -15.54
C VAL A 607 -6.73 11.78 -15.39
N HIS A 608 -7.91 11.82 -14.79
CA HIS A 608 -8.53 13.03 -14.25
C HIS A 608 -8.35 13.05 -12.74
N ILE A 609 -7.97 14.19 -12.16
CA ILE A 609 -7.94 14.39 -10.71
C ILE A 609 -8.92 15.52 -10.40
N ASP A 610 -9.91 15.26 -9.54
CA ASP A 610 -10.90 16.27 -9.16
C ASP A 610 -10.39 17.22 -8.08
N GLN A 611 -11.23 18.19 -7.72
CA GLN A 611 -10.94 19.19 -6.69
C GLN A 611 -10.77 18.61 -5.28
N ASP A 612 -11.35 17.43 -5.01
CA ASP A 612 -11.22 16.69 -3.75
C ASP A 612 -9.95 15.80 -3.74
N GLY A 613 -9.26 15.68 -4.88
CA GLY A 613 -8.04 14.90 -5.06
C GLY A 613 -8.26 13.42 -5.34
N TYR A 614 -9.47 13.01 -5.72
CA TYR A 614 -9.75 11.67 -6.19
C TYR A 614 -9.26 11.51 -7.63
N LEU A 615 -8.79 10.32 -7.98
CA LEU A 615 -8.21 10.03 -9.28
C LEU A 615 -9.12 9.08 -10.08
N TRP A 616 -9.38 9.41 -11.34
CA TRP A 616 -10.12 8.58 -12.30
C TRP A 616 -9.23 8.22 -13.47
N ILE A 617 -9.11 6.93 -13.76
CA ILE A 617 -8.37 6.42 -14.91
C ILE A 617 -9.30 6.52 -16.14
N ARG A 618 -8.85 7.23 -17.19
CA ARG A 618 -9.54 7.33 -18.48
C ARG A 618 -9.07 6.29 -19.50
N GLY A 619 -7.86 5.78 -19.31
CA GLY A 619 -7.26 4.74 -20.15
C GLY A 619 -5.74 4.81 -20.10
N ARG A 620 -5.08 4.04 -20.96
CA ARG A 620 -3.63 4.11 -21.19
C ARG A 620 -3.33 4.92 -22.43
N ALA A 621 -2.30 5.75 -22.42
CA ALA A 621 -1.92 6.56 -23.58
C ALA A 621 -1.73 5.71 -24.85
N LYS A 622 -1.10 4.53 -24.73
CA LYS A 622 -0.95 3.57 -25.84
C LYS A 622 -2.23 2.80 -26.23
N ARG A 623 -3.33 3.00 -25.51
CA ARG A 623 -4.64 2.37 -25.73
C ARG A 623 -5.73 3.41 -25.97
N PHE A 624 -5.36 4.50 -26.63
CA PHE A 624 -6.27 5.37 -27.34
C PHE A 624 -6.08 5.15 -28.84
N ALA A 625 -7.19 5.00 -29.55
CA ALA A 625 -7.19 5.03 -31.00
C ALA A 625 -7.42 6.45 -31.48
N LYS A 626 -6.61 6.90 -32.44
CA LYS A 626 -6.85 8.15 -33.18
C LYS A 626 -7.69 7.83 -34.41
N ILE A 627 -9.01 7.92 -34.26
CA ILE A 627 -9.98 7.62 -35.31
C ILE A 627 -10.41 8.94 -35.94
N GLY A 628 -9.76 9.32 -37.05
CA GLY A 628 -9.90 10.65 -37.64
C GLY A 628 -9.39 11.74 -36.69
N ALA A 629 -10.30 12.62 -36.23
CA ALA A 629 -9.98 13.72 -35.30
C ALA A 629 -10.31 13.40 -33.83
N GLU A 630 -10.86 12.23 -33.54
CA GLU A 630 -11.27 11.82 -32.19
C GLU A 630 -10.25 10.86 -31.56
N MET A 631 -9.95 11.08 -30.28
CA MET A 631 -9.17 10.16 -29.46
C MET A 631 -10.14 9.25 -28.69
N VAL A 632 -10.25 8.00 -29.13
CA VAL A 632 -11.19 7.02 -28.56
C VAL A 632 -10.44 6.11 -27.60
N SER A 633 -10.85 6.11 -26.32
CA SER A 633 -10.30 5.18 -25.33
C SER A 633 -10.79 3.76 -25.60
N LEU A 634 -9.89 2.82 -25.89
CA LEU A 634 -10.26 1.41 -26.06
C LEU A 634 -10.91 0.86 -24.79
N THR A 635 -10.43 1.29 -23.63
CA THR A 635 -10.98 0.90 -22.33
C THR A 635 -12.40 1.41 -22.13
N ALA A 636 -12.73 2.61 -22.58
CA ALA A 636 -14.10 3.12 -22.51
C ALA A 636 -15.07 2.29 -23.36
N ILE A 637 -14.59 1.80 -24.51
CA ILE A 637 -15.37 0.92 -25.38
C ILE A 637 -15.50 -0.48 -24.78
N GLU A 638 -14.43 -1.04 -24.21
CA GLU A 638 -14.49 -2.29 -23.45
C GLU A 638 -15.53 -2.19 -22.33
N GLU A 639 -15.55 -1.10 -21.56
CA GLU A 639 -16.53 -0.88 -20.49
C GLU A 639 -17.96 -0.80 -20.99
N PHE A 640 -18.18 -0.14 -22.12
CA PHE A 640 -19.47 -0.11 -22.78
C PHE A 640 -19.94 -1.53 -23.10
N VAL A 641 -19.09 -2.34 -23.73
CA VAL A 641 -19.43 -3.73 -24.08
C VAL A 641 -19.67 -4.57 -22.82
N TYR A 642 -18.84 -4.43 -21.78
CA TYR A 642 -19.04 -5.12 -20.50
C TYR A 642 -20.34 -4.73 -19.78
N ARG A 643 -20.81 -3.49 -19.90
CA ARG A 643 -22.11 -3.10 -19.32
C ARG A 643 -23.28 -3.74 -20.05
N ALA A 644 -23.20 -3.79 -21.37
CA ALA A 644 -24.26 -4.33 -22.21
C ALA A 644 -24.30 -5.87 -22.21
N TRP A 645 -23.14 -6.52 -22.11
CA TRP A 645 -22.99 -7.99 -22.10
C TRP A 645 -22.06 -8.44 -20.96
N PRO A 646 -22.51 -8.35 -19.69
CA PRO A 646 -21.66 -8.56 -18.52
C PRO A 646 -21.21 -10.01 -18.31
N ASP A 647 -21.92 -10.98 -18.89
CA ASP A 647 -21.69 -12.41 -18.66
C ASP A 647 -20.52 -13.00 -19.49
N PHE A 648 -19.90 -12.19 -20.35
CA PHE A 648 -18.88 -12.64 -21.29
C PHE A 648 -17.60 -11.81 -21.17
N SER A 649 -16.46 -12.40 -21.52
CA SER A 649 -15.21 -11.64 -21.64
C SER A 649 -15.16 -10.90 -22.98
N HIS A 650 -14.66 -9.67 -22.94
CA HIS A 650 -14.49 -8.78 -24.10
C HIS A 650 -13.11 -8.13 -24.10
N ALA A 651 -12.53 -7.94 -25.28
CA ALA A 651 -11.30 -7.18 -25.48
C ALA A 651 -11.40 -6.32 -26.74
N VAL A 652 -10.88 -5.09 -26.68
CA VAL A 652 -10.86 -4.19 -27.86
C VAL A 652 -9.41 -3.89 -28.24
N VAL A 653 -9.11 -4.04 -29.52
CA VAL A 653 -7.82 -3.71 -30.13
C VAL A 653 -7.98 -2.77 -31.31
N THR A 654 -6.89 -2.08 -31.65
CA THR A 654 -6.78 -1.22 -32.82
C THR A 654 -6.16 -1.96 -33.99
N VAL A 655 -6.62 -1.62 -35.20
CA VAL A 655 -5.96 -1.98 -36.45
C VAL A 655 -5.86 -0.76 -37.35
N ALA A 656 -4.89 -0.75 -38.27
CA ALA A 656 -4.77 0.31 -39.25
C ALA A 656 -6.02 0.38 -40.16
N ASP A 657 -6.47 1.59 -40.49
CA ASP A 657 -7.59 1.86 -41.40
C ASP A 657 -7.18 2.96 -42.40
N GLU A 658 -7.25 2.66 -43.70
CA GLU A 658 -6.78 3.57 -44.76
C GLU A 658 -7.50 4.92 -44.79
N LYS A 659 -8.75 5.00 -44.28
CA LYS A 659 -9.58 6.22 -44.35
C LYS A 659 -9.53 7.04 -43.07
N LYS A 660 -9.42 6.39 -41.91
CA LYS A 660 -9.51 7.05 -40.59
C LYS A 660 -8.21 6.97 -39.78
N GLY A 661 -7.14 6.41 -40.35
CA GLY A 661 -5.89 6.13 -39.65
C GLY A 661 -6.00 4.81 -38.88
N GLU A 662 -6.92 4.73 -37.93
CA GLU A 662 -7.17 3.54 -37.12
C GLU A 662 -8.65 3.16 -37.07
N SER A 663 -8.93 1.88 -36.82
CA SER A 663 -10.26 1.36 -36.50
C SER A 663 -10.20 0.32 -35.37
N LEU A 664 -11.34 0.08 -34.73
CA LEU A 664 -11.43 -0.84 -33.59
C LEU A 664 -12.01 -2.20 -34.00
N ILE A 665 -11.46 -3.26 -33.43
CA ILE A 665 -11.99 -4.62 -33.48
C ILE A 665 -12.36 -5.05 -32.05
N LEU A 666 -13.57 -5.57 -31.88
CA LEU A 666 -14.01 -6.25 -30.67
C LEU A 666 -13.71 -7.74 -30.80
N ILE A 667 -13.01 -8.31 -29.82
CA ILE A 667 -12.89 -9.74 -29.62
C ILE A 667 -13.79 -10.11 -28.44
N THR A 668 -14.69 -11.07 -28.62
CA THR A 668 -15.71 -11.41 -27.62
C THR A 668 -15.98 -12.91 -27.55
N GLU A 669 -16.29 -13.40 -26.35
CA GLU A 669 -16.84 -14.75 -26.14
C GLU A 669 -18.36 -14.82 -26.41
N CYS A 670 -19.01 -13.68 -26.63
CA CYS A 670 -20.45 -13.61 -26.83
C CYS A 670 -20.81 -13.75 -28.31
N VAL A 671 -21.37 -14.91 -28.68
CA VAL A 671 -21.81 -15.21 -30.06
C VAL A 671 -22.95 -14.28 -30.53
N ALA A 672 -23.72 -13.70 -29.60
CA ALA A 672 -24.87 -12.85 -29.92
C ALA A 672 -24.49 -11.42 -30.30
N ILE A 673 -23.21 -11.03 -30.19
CA ILE A 673 -22.77 -9.66 -30.50
C ILE A 673 -22.36 -9.58 -31.97
N ASP A 674 -23.06 -8.71 -32.70
CA ASP A 674 -22.62 -8.24 -34.01
C ASP A 674 -22.49 -6.71 -34.02
N ARG A 675 -21.98 -6.16 -35.13
CA ARG A 675 -21.79 -4.71 -35.27
C ARG A 675 -23.11 -3.93 -35.14
N GLN A 676 -24.20 -4.46 -35.67
CA GLN A 676 -25.49 -3.76 -35.66
C GLN A 676 -26.05 -3.65 -34.24
N THR A 677 -25.86 -4.71 -33.45
CA THR A 677 -26.25 -4.78 -32.04
C THR A 677 -25.40 -3.81 -31.21
N LEU A 678 -24.08 -3.74 -31.45
CA LEU A 678 -23.19 -2.76 -30.83
C LEU A 678 -23.64 -1.32 -31.10
N LEU A 679 -23.95 -0.99 -32.36
CA LEU A 679 -24.40 0.37 -32.73
C LEU A 679 -25.73 0.74 -32.08
N THR A 680 -26.66 -0.21 -32.05
CA THR A 680 -27.98 -0.01 -31.43
C THR A 680 -27.85 0.31 -29.94
N GLN A 681 -27.03 -0.48 -29.24
CA GLN A 681 -26.76 -0.29 -27.82
C GLN A 681 -25.95 0.99 -27.54
N ALA A 682 -24.95 1.29 -28.38
CA ALA A 682 -24.15 2.52 -28.27
C ALA A 682 -25.02 3.77 -28.40
N LYS A 683 -25.97 3.76 -29.34
CA LYS A 683 -26.92 4.86 -29.52
C LYS A 683 -27.85 5.02 -28.32
N ALA A 684 -28.30 3.91 -27.71
CA ALA A 684 -29.08 3.94 -26.47
C ALA A 684 -28.29 4.55 -25.29
N GLU A 685 -26.97 4.35 -25.24
CA GLU A 685 -26.08 4.93 -24.21
C GLU A 685 -25.50 6.31 -24.58
N GLY A 686 -25.88 6.88 -25.74
CA GLY A 686 -25.42 8.18 -26.19
C GLY A 686 -23.94 8.24 -26.59
N LEU A 687 -23.35 7.10 -26.98
CA LEU A 687 -21.96 7.03 -27.46
C LEU A 687 -21.85 7.42 -28.94
N SER A 688 -20.73 8.06 -29.31
CA SER A 688 -20.41 8.37 -30.71
C SER A 688 -20.17 7.09 -31.51
N GLU A 689 -20.76 6.99 -32.71
CA GLU A 689 -20.51 5.87 -33.65
C GLU A 689 -19.04 5.75 -34.02
N VAL A 690 -18.29 6.86 -34.01
CA VAL A 690 -16.85 6.88 -34.34
C VAL A 690 -16.05 5.96 -33.43
N GLY A 691 -16.46 5.79 -32.17
CA GLY A 691 -15.80 4.93 -31.20
C GLY A 691 -16.27 3.47 -31.19
N ILE A 692 -17.21 3.07 -32.05
CA ILE A 692 -17.76 1.71 -32.01
C ILE A 692 -16.94 0.75 -32.90
N PRO A 693 -16.60 -0.46 -32.42
CA PRO A 693 -15.87 -1.45 -33.20
C PRO A 693 -16.48 -1.71 -34.58
N ARG A 694 -15.63 -1.66 -35.61
CA ARG A 694 -16.03 -1.93 -37.00
C ARG A 694 -16.15 -3.41 -37.30
N LYS A 695 -15.44 -4.25 -36.55
CA LYS A 695 -15.47 -5.70 -36.68
C LYS A 695 -15.64 -6.34 -35.31
N VAL A 696 -16.37 -7.44 -35.28
CA VAL A 696 -16.53 -8.30 -34.12
C VAL A 696 -15.95 -9.66 -34.48
N VAL A 697 -15.04 -10.16 -33.64
CA VAL A 697 -14.41 -11.47 -33.76
C VAL A 697 -14.87 -12.30 -32.57
N ILE A 698 -15.50 -13.43 -32.84
CA ILE A 698 -15.99 -14.34 -31.81
C ILE A 698 -14.88 -15.36 -31.51
N THR A 699 -14.56 -15.56 -30.24
CA THR A 699 -13.59 -16.56 -29.75
C THR A 699 -14.22 -17.44 -28.69
N GLU A 700 -13.74 -18.67 -28.51
CA GLU A 700 -14.19 -19.54 -27.41
C GLU A 700 -13.71 -19.02 -26.05
N THR A 701 -12.48 -18.50 -26.00
CA THR A 701 -11.89 -17.92 -24.78
C THR A 701 -10.99 -16.73 -25.12
N ILE A 702 -11.04 -15.68 -24.29
CA ILE A 702 -10.09 -14.57 -24.36
C ILE A 702 -8.78 -14.96 -23.67
N PRO A 703 -7.62 -14.82 -24.34
CA PRO A 703 -6.33 -15.07 -23.72
C PRO A 703 -6.08 -14.20 -22.47
N LEU A 704 -5.75 -14.85 -21.34
CA LEU A 704 -5.40 -14.19 -20.08
C LEU A 704 -3.93 -14.50 -19.69
N LEU A 705 -3.30 -13.58 -18.96
CA LEU A 705 -2.04 -13.78 -18.24
C LEU A 705 -2.30 -14.51 -16.92
N GLY A 706 -1.27 -15.11 -16.31
CA GLY A 706 -1.40 -15.77 -14.99
C GLY A 706 -1.76 -14.83 -13.83
N THR A 707 -1.78 -13.52 -14.08
CA THR A 707 -2.32 -12.50 -13.17
C THR A 707 -3.83 -12.30 -13.28
N GLY A 708 -4.51 -12.98 -14.21
CA GLY A 708 -5.93 -12.78 -14.51
C GLY A 708 -6.23 -11.65 -15.50
N LYS A 709 -5.21 -10.95 -16.02
CA LYS A 709 -5.37 -9.83 -16.96
C LYS A 709 -5.46 -10.32 -18.40
N ILE A 710 -6.16 -9.59 -19.27
CA ILE A 710 -6.17 -9.84 -20.72
C ILE A 710 -4.74 -9.77 -21.29
N ASN A 711 -4.35 -10.79 -22.04
CA ASN A 711 -3.09 -10.83 -22.79
C ASN A 711 -3.29 -10.13 -24.13
N TYR A 712 -3.16 -8.80 -24.15
CA TYR A 712 -3.39 -8.00 -25.35
C TYR A 712 -2.46 -8.34 -26.52
N ALA A 713 -1.26 -8.87 -26.29
CA ALA A 713 -0.40 -9.33 -27.38
C ALA A 713 -1.04 -10.51 -28.12
N ALA A 714 -1.50 -11.52 -27.38
CA ALA A 714 -2.20 -12.67 -27.96
C ALA A 714 -3.55 -12.27 -28.57
N VAL A 715 -4.28 -11.32 -27.97
CA VAL A 715 -5.54 -10.79 -28.53
C VAL A 715 -5.29 -10.03 -29.84
N SER A 716 -4.22 -9.25 -29.93
CA SER A 716 -3.83 -8.57 -31.17
C SER A 716 -3.48 -9.56 -32.28
N GLU A 717 -2.75 -10.63 -31.99
CA GLU A 717 -2.46 -11.71 -32.95
C GLU A 717 -3.76 -12.38 -33.46
N LEU A 718 -4.75 -12.63 -32.59
CA LEU A 718 -6.06 -13.15 -32.99
C LEU A 718 -6.80 -12.19 -33.93
N ALA A 719 -6.72 -10.88 -33.66
CA ALA A 719 -7.36 -9.87 -34.49
C ALA A 719 -6.70 -9.74 -35.87
N GLU A 720 -5.36 -9.84 -35.94
CA GLU A 720 -4.59 -9.83 -37.19
C GLU A 720 -4.88 -11.07 -38.05
N GLN A 721 -4.95 -12.26 -37.44
CA GLN A 721 -5.33 -13.50 -38.15
C GLN A 721 -6.76 -13.50 -38.67
N SER A 722 -7.61 -12.66 -38.06
CA SER A 722 -9.00 -12.52 -38.45
C SER A 722 -9.23 -11.44 -39.51
N GLN A 723 -8.21 -10.64 -39.88
CA GLN A 723 -8.29 -9.69 -41.01
C GLN A 723 -8.36 -10.45 -42.33
#